data_AF-A0AAD9FTM4-F1
#
_entry.id   AF-A0AAD9FTM4-F1
#
_cell.length_a   1.000
_cell.length_b   1.000
_cell.length_c   1.000
_cell.angle_alpha   90.00
_cell.angle_beta   90.00
_cell.angle_gamma   90.00
#
_symmetry.space_group_name_H-M   'P 1'
#
loop_
_entity.id
_entity.type
_entity.pdbx_description
1 polymer ?
#
loop_
_entity_poly.entity_id
_entity_poly.type
_entity_poly.pdbx_seq_one_letter_code
_entity_poly.pdbx_strand_id
1 'polypeptide(L)'
;MPAQLWSRGHRVPPSLGTGSQEETDELAIPASQPQPPNPPVSTVERPPGCINKYPTPGFSLLCTMMDRLRSEEASKRKETLSRFFELWRVKVGNDLYPLVRLLLPDRDRERPVYNLKEAMLAKCYIEVLGLDKHSEAAQRLIKWKQPVDGQTDGNSGDFARVCYHEIAARSTVEEGRLSIEAVNTLLDQLAGGRLKQHEYVPILRKINQQCTPVEQEWIIRIILKDLRISIREKGVFACLHPDAGDLFNVCSDLKRVCWTLYSPEIRLEKHQAHIDLFRSFLPQLCYRSPTSSHEAIAKLVGAPDKPFIMEEKLDGERMQLHMRGSGAQWFYCSRKAKDYTYLYGAHIGEGSLTQYIANAFHEDVRNIILDGEMLVWDPILEKYVAFGTLKTAASDRGGDENAPRPCFKVFDVLYLNDVCLTNKRLSERKRLLHSDRIFRNIESHRGRLEFAEEQLGKSGKDIRSMLERVLESKGEGLVVKRLDAVYQTNSRGADWVKVKPEYSDQMGENLDLLVLGGWWGKGGRTGKISSLLCGLRNQQHDDGSGESPKFTTFCKIGSGMSYEDYEWILNKHKQHWIPFDRQNPPDWLTLGASGTEDKPDVVIRPENSFVVEVKASEIVPAAGTFGINYTMRFPRCRYIYWDKASRDHPSGGDDHQDRDMWNSVSDNVTITERSLKFKFLELLNQPKRKYTDEEGGSSRRKKRQTTSRRVTVCRRNTWKVGSSKESPSVRDSWSRGLTTDVIKGDPQNDKAKLEALVHAHGGTYTQAQLSDLSAYVISPDEKNVLVKAQKKKGISVVKPEWIYESIKRRVKLPLTKDFLVYASAEDRDGRYFHKTLDEIDNISFVRDRGGRCDIRDPDAGQDDHTEGSHQSDEVEAANEQASNSQTELGLESEWDLRPQLATRPENAHDQNKAVASGRMDPDSLDSDEDDDGIFTHLVFYIDSAANAEKNGLQVSHPATEIVERLKRVEKLLRDHGGTIVTDILDPKLTHIIMDDFDSGRYADLSRRTAKPRRKHIVLPSWVDECLEEETLMNEDGHKPR
;
A
#
# COMPACT_ATOMS: atom_id res chain seq x y z
N MET A 1 -30.99 9.54 59.12
CA MET A 1 -32.20 9.95 59.87
C MET A 1 -31.77 10.75 61.09
N PRO A 2 -32.57 11.73 61.57
CA PRO A 2 -33.76 12.36 60.93
C PRO A 2 -33.28 13.27 59.76
N ALA A 3 -33.87 14.40 59.30
CA ALA A 3 -35.17 15.10 59.47
C ALA A 3 -35.52 15.74 58.09
N GLN A 4 -36.74 16.10 57.64
CA GLN A 4 -38.11 16.25 58.18
C GLN A 4 -38.47 17.61 58.80
N LEU A 5 -39.17 18.47 58.01
CA LEU A 5 -40.32 19.38 58.31
C LEU A 5 -40.53 20.30 57.05
N TRP A 6 -41.57 20.15 56.21
CA TRP A 6 -43.00 20.53 56.33
C TRP A 6 -43.33 21.97 55.83
N SER A 7 -44.56 22.32 55.38
CA SER A 7 -45.44 21.80 54.29
C SER A 7 -46.82 22.51 54.28
N ARG A 8 -47.56 22.49 53.14
CA ARG A 8 -48.98 22.94 52.92
C ARG A 8 -49.20 24.47 52.85
N GLY A 9 -50.21 25.02 52.15
CA GLY A 9 -51.22 24.45 51.22
C GLY A 9 -52.69 24.71 51.62
N HIS A 10 -53.54 25.29 50.74
CA HIS A 10 -54.96 25.68 51.00
C HIS A 10 -55.94 25.48 49.80
N ARG A 11 -57.23 25.88 49.94
CA ARG A 11 -58.46 25.33 49.29
C ARG A 11 -59.46 26.46 48.82
N VAL A 12 -60.20 26.39 47.67
CA VAL A 12 -61.53 25.74 47.35
C VAL A 12 -62.75 26.35 48.10
N PRO A 13 -64.04 26.47 47.62
CA PRO A 13 -64.75 26.46 46.28
C PRO A 13 -65.56 27.80 46.05
N PRO A 14 -66.90 27.95 45.69
CA PRO A 14 -67.91 27.22 44.85
C PRO A 14 -68.92 28.05 43.94
N SER A 15 -69.70 27.35 43.09
CA SER A 15 -71.17 27.48 42.80
C SER A 15 -71.82 28.34 41.65
N LEU A 16 -72.96 27.81 41.13
CA LEU A 16 -73.95 28.31 40.13
C LEU A 16 -73.50 28.40 38.65
N GLY A 17 -74.33 28.15 37.62
CA GLY A 17 -75.71 27.62 37.60
C GLY A 17 -76.43 27.62 36.22
N THR A 18 -76.37 26.49 35.49
CA THR A 18 -77.22 26.06 34.33
C THR A 18 -77.36 26.96 33.07
N GLY A 19 -76.84 26.47 31.93
CA GLY A 19 -77.35 26.74 30.56
C GLY A 19 -76.38 27.47 29.63
N SER A 20 -75.73 26.84 28.64
CA SER A 20 -75.64 25.40 28.28
C SER A 20 -74.19 24.92 28.38
N GLN A 21 -73.97 23.64 28.70
CA GLN A 21 -72.71 23.16 29.28
C GLN A 21 -71.54 23.05 28.28
N GLU A 22 -70.81 24.14 28.10
CA GLU A 22 -69.43 24.16 27.61
C GLU A 22 -68.48 24.45 28.77
N GLU A 23 -67.48 23.60 29.02
CA GLU A 23 -66.24 24.01 29.70
C GLU A 23 -65.09 23.04 29.35
N THR A 24 -63.85 23.52 29.42
CA THR A 24 -62.63 22.82 28.97
C THR A 24 -61.79 22.35 30.14
N ASP A 25 -61.23 21.13 30.05
CA ASP A 25 -60.35 20.56 31.09
C ASP A 25 -58.96 20.17 30.55
N GLU A 26 -58.02 19.87 31.47
CA GLU A 26 -56.58 20.09 31.28
C GLU A 26 -55.84 19.15 30.30
N LEU A 27 -55.09 19.78 29.40
CA LEU A 27 -53.68 19.50 29.07
C LEU A 27 -53.21 18.03 29.19
N ALA A 28 -53.66 17.19 28.25
CA ALA A 28 -52.96 15.95 27.95
C ALA A 28 -51.49 16.23 27.58
N ILE A 29 -50.58 15.38 28.09
CA ILE A 29 -49.14 15.44 27.81
C ILE A 29 -48.93 15.45 26.28
N PRO A 30 -48.26 16.45 25.69
CA PRO A 30 -47.99 16.47 24.26
C PRO A 30 -47.26 15.20 23.83
N ALA A 31 -47.75 14.56 22.77
CA ALA A 31 -47.23 13.28 22.31
C ALA A 31 -45.72 13.35 22.03
N SER A 32 -45.04 12.23 22.27
CA SER A 32 -43.63 12.06 21.91
C SER A 32 -43.38 12.56 20.48
N GLN A 33 -42.42 13.47 20.31
CA GLN A 33 -42.09 14.08 19.03
C GLN A 33 -42.03 13.01 17.93
N PRO A 34 -42.68 13.21 16.77
CA PRO A 34 -42.56 12.27 15.67
C PRO A 34 -41.07 12.13 15.34
N GLN A 35 -40.60 10.88 15.20
CA GLN A 35 -39.23 10.65 14.75
C GLN A 35 -39.04 11.38 13.41
N PRO A 36 -37.88 12.00 13.18
CA PRO A 36 -37.63 12.70 11.92
C PRO A 36 -37.91 11.73 10.76
N PRO A 37 -38.69 12.14 9.75
CA PRO A 37 -38.99 11.26 8.63
C PRO A 37 -37.66 10.80 8.02
N ASN A 38 -37.54 9.51 7.77
CA ASN A 38 -36.35 8.96 7.13
C ASN A 38 -36.06 9.78 5.85
N PRO A 39 -34.79 10.16 5.59
CA PRO A 39 -34.45 10.85 4.35
C PRO A 39 -35.00 10.03 3.18
N PRO A 40 -35.53 10.69 2.12
CA PRO A 40 -36.32 10.01 1.10
C PRO A 40 -35.53 8.84 0.54
N VAL A 41 -35.98 7.63 0.87
CA VAL A 41 -35.40 6.39 0.36
C VAL A 41 -35.35 6.54 -1.15
N SER A 42 -34.19 6.26 -1.75
CA SER A 42 -34.06 6.22 -3.20
C SER A 42 -34.93 5.07 -3.72
N THR A 43 -36.20 5.37 -3.97
CA THR A 43 -37.18 4.49 -4.63
C THR A 43 -36.78 4.36 -6.10
N VAL A 44 -35.68 3.66 -6.34
CA VAL A 44 -35.46 2.95 -7.59
C VAL A 44 -36.64 1.99 -7.69
N GLU A 45 -37.58 2.26 -8.57
CA GLU A 45 -38.64 1.31 -8.86
C GLU A 45 -38.00 0.08 -9.50
N ARG A 46 -38.26 -1.11 -8.93
CA ARG A 46 -37.73 -2.37 -9.46
C ARG A 46 -38.26 -2.54 -10.88
N PRO A 47 -37.40 -2.61 -11.93
CA PRO A 47 -37.89 -2.76 -13.30
C PRO A 47 -38.71 -4.05 -13.44
N PRO A 48 -39.77 -4.06 -14.27
CA PRO A 48 -40.69 -5.20 -14.36
C PRO A 48 -40.02 -6.51 -14.83
N GLY A 49 -38.87 -6.41 -15.52
CA GLY A 49 -38.04 -7.58 -15.88
C GLY A 49 -37.08 -8.06 -14.77
N CYS A 50 -36.87 -7.28 -13.71
CA CYS A 50 -35.93 -7.58 -12.62
C CYS A 50 -36.64 -8.26 -11.44
N ILE A 51 -37.15 -9.48 -11.67
CA ILE A 51 -37.94 -10.24 -10.69
C ILE A 51 -37.39 -11.67 -10.59
N ASN A 52 -37.31 -12.19 -9.37
CA ASN A 52 -37.06 -13.61 -9.11
C ASN A 52 -38.38 -14.39 -9.22
N LYS A 53 -38.39 -15.39 -10.10
CA LYS A 53 -39.55 -16.23 -10.42
C LYS A 53 -39.68 -17.43 -9.49
N TYR A 54 -38.58 -17.83 -8.89
CA TYR A 54 -38.44 -19.00 -8.03
C TYR A 54 -37.79 -18.59 -6.69
N PRO A 55 -37.99 -19.35 -5.59
CA PRO A 55 -37.38 -19.03 -4.30
C PRO A 55 -35.85 -19.05 -4.37
N THR A 56 -35.18 -18.21 -3.57
CA THR A 56 -33.72 -18.22 -3.49
C THR A 56 -33.20 -19.56 -2.93
N PRO A 57 -32.06 -20.09 -3.41
CA PRO A 57 -31.51 -21.36 -2.95
C PRO A 57 -31.07 -21.31 -1.48
N GLY A 58 -30.76 -22.50 -0.95
CA GLY A 58 -30.17 -22.67 0.38
C GLY A 58 -28.87 -21.89 0.55
N PHE A 59 -28.64 -21.37 1.75
CA PHE A 59 -27.45 -20.58 2.06
C PHE A 59 -26.17 -21.43 2.07
N SER A 60 -26.26 -22.73 2.36
CA SER A 60 -25.21 -23.73 2.18
C SER A 60 -24.53 -23.66 0.80
N LEU A 61 -25.31 -23.56 -0.29
CA LEU A 61 -24.78 -23.42 -1.66
C LEU A 61 -23.92 -22.16 -1.82
N LEU A 62 -24.34 -21.05 -1.21
CA LEU A 62 -23.57 -19.80 -1.20
C LEU A 62 -22.30 -19.93 -0.35
N CYS A 63 -22.33 -20.66 0.76
CA CYS A 63 -21.12 -21.00 1.54
C CYS A 63 -20.13 -21.83 0.73
N THR A 64 -20.58 -22.92 0.08
CA THR A 64 -19.75 -23.73 -0.83
C THR A 64 -19.08 -22.85 -1.90
N MET A 65 -19.84 -21.97 -2.56
CA MET A 65 -19.28 -21.05 -3.56
C MET A 65 -18.26 -20.07 -2.94
N MET A 66 -18.50 -19.54 -1.75
CA MET A 66 -17.57 -18.60 -1.10
C MET A 66 -16.28 -19.28 -0.60
N ASP A 67 -16.32 -20.54 -0.17
CA ASP A 67 -15.09 -21.30 0.15
C ASP A 67 -14.29 -21.66 -1.11
N ARG A 68 -14.97 -21.95 -2.22
CA ARG A 68 -14.33 -22.12 -3.54
C ARG A 68 -13.60 -20.87 -4.02
N LEU A 69 -14.25 -19.70 -3.93
CA LEU A 69 -13.64 -18.39 -4.21
C LEU A 69 -12.53 -17.98 -3.22
N ARG A 70 -12.30 -18.77 -2.16
CA ARG A 70 -11.15 -18.67 -1.25
C ARG A 70 -10.02 -19.62 -1.65
N SER A 71 -10.31 -20.83 -2.17
CA SER A 71 -9.31 -21.87 -2.47
C SER A 71 -8.84 -21.97 -3.93
N GLU A 72 -9.67 -21.59 -4.92
CA GLU A 72 -9.36 -21.78 -6.35
C GLU A 72 -8.26 -20.81 -6.87
N GLU A 73 -7.60 -21.14 -7.99
CA GLU A 73 -6.66 -20.26 -8.73
C GLU A 73 -7.39 -19.00 -9.27
N ALA A 74 -6.74 -17.83 -9.43
CA ALA A 74 -7.49 -16.59 -9.62
C ALA A 74 -8.28 -16.47 -10.93
N SER A 75 -7.78 -17.07 -12.02
CA SER A 75 -8.49 -17.16 -13.29
C SER A 75 -9.86 -17.82 -13.12
N LYS A 76 -9.88 -19.02 -12.53
CA LYS A 76 -11.09 -19.81 -12.24
C LYS A 76 -12.06 -19.08 -11.30
N ARG A 77 -11.59 -18.24 -10.36
CA ARG A 77 -12.49 -17.46 -9.48
C ARG A 77 -13.45 -16.54 -10.24
N LYS A 78 -13.03 -15.96 -11.38
CA LYS A 78 -13.91 -15.14 -12.23
C LYS A 78 -14.96 -16.00 -12.92
N GLU A 79 -14.53 -17.13 -13.48
CA GLU A 79 -15.37 -18.11 -14.17
C GLU A 79 -16.45 -18.69 -13.22
N THR A 80 -16.04 -19.25 -12.08
CA THR A 80 -16.90 -19.80 -11.03
C THR A 80 -17.98 -18.80 -10.59
N LEU A 81 -17.63 -17.51 -10.38
CA LEU A 81 -18.60 -16.50 -9.97
C LEU A 81 -19.53 -16.06 -11.10
N SER A 82 -19.01 -15.87 -12.31
CA SER A 82 -19.81 -15.46 -13.49
C SER A 82 -20.86 -16.52 -13.81
N ARG A 83 -20.43 -17.80 -13.84
CA ARG A 83 -21.29 -18.95 -14.04
C ARG A 83 -22.34 -19.10 -12.94
N PHE A 84 -22.00 -18.79 -11.69
CA PHE A 84 -22.99 -18.76 -10.60
C PHE A 84 -24.06 -17.67 -10.81
N PHE A 85 -23.69 -16.49 -11.32
CA PHE A 85 -24.64 -15.44 -11.65
C PHE A 85 -25.51 -15.77 -12.88
N GLU A 86 -24.98 -16.51 -13.86
CA GLU A 86 -25.78 -17.05 -14.98
C GLU A 86 -26.80 -18.09 -14.49
N LEU A 87 -26.35 -19.07 -13.69
CA LEU A 87 -27.22 -20.09 -13.09
C LEU A 87 -28.29 -19.46 -12.19
N TRP A 88 -27.96 -18.38 -11.46
CA TRP A 88 -28.95 -17.60 -10.72
C TRP A 88 -30.01 -16.97 -11.64
N ARG A 89 -29.60 -16.30 -12.73
CA ARG A 89 -30.51 -15.70 -13.72
C ARG A 89 -31.47 -16.74 -14.33
N VAL A 90 -30.98 -17.95 -14.60
CA VAL A 90 -31.79 -19.06 -15.14
C VAL A 90 -32.72 -19.67 -14.09
N LYS A 91 -32.20 -20.03 -12.91
CA LYS A 91 -32.91 -20.84 -11.90
C LYS A 91 -33.71 -20.07 -10.86
N VAL A 92 -33.34 -18.82 -10.59
CA VAL A 92 -33.97 -17.96 -9.57
C VAL A 92 -34.67 -16.78 -10.25
N GLY A 93 -33.94 -16.09 -11.12
CA GLY A 93 -34.41 -14.96 -11.91
C GLY A 93 -33.46 -13.77 -11.83
N ASN A 94 -33.94 -12.61 -12.25
CA ASN A 94 -33.08 -11.49 -12.61
C ASN A 94 -32.64 -10.60 -11.43
N ASP A 95 -33.22 -10.75 -10.23
CA ASP A 95 -32.84 -9.95 -9.07
C ASP A 95 -31.69 -10.62 -8.29
N LEU A 96 -30.47 -10.22 -8.63
CA LEU A 96 -29.22 -10.61 -7.99
C LEU A 96 -28.93 -9.83 -6.68
N TYR A 97 -29.72 -8.80 -6.32
CA TYR A 97 -29.44 -7.98 -5.13
C TYR A 97 -29.37 -8.77 -3.80
N PRO A 98 -30.24 -9.76 -3.51
CA PRO A 98 -30.15 -10.57 -2.29
C PRO A 98 -28.85 -11.36 -2.14
N LEU A 99 -28.22 -11.73 -3.27
CA LEU A 99 -26.92 -12.40 -3.33
C LEU A 99 -25.76 -11.40 -3.20
N VAL A 100 -25.75 -10.36 -4.05
CA VAL A 100 -24.66 -9.37 -4.13
C VAL A 100 -24.48 -8.60 -2.81
N ARG A 101 -25.56 -8.34 -2.06
CA ARG A 101 -25.45 -7.69 -0.73
C ARG A 101 -24.79 -8.56 0.35
N LEU A 102 -24.77 -9.90 0.18
CA LEU A 102 -24.04 -10.82 1.05
C LEU A 102 -22.57 -10.99 0.61
N LEU A 103 -22.28 -10.91 -0.70
CA LEU A 103 -20.93 -10.94 -1.25
C LEU A 103 -20.16 -9.62 -1.07
N LEU A 104 -20.84 -8.47 -1.05
CA LEU A 104 -20.24 -7.15 -0.82
C LEU A 104 -20.86 -6.46 0.42
N PRO A 105 -20.78 -7.05 1.63
CA PRO A 105 -21.51 -6.57 2.79
C PRO A 105 -20.98 -5.22 3.30
N ASP A 106 -19.76 -4.81 2.96
CA ASP A 106 -19.21 -3.48 3.24
C ASP A 106 -19.63 -2.40 2.22
N ARG A 107 -20.26 -2.80 1.11
CA ARG A 107 -20.93 -1.93 0.14
C ARG A 107 -22.45 -1.87 0.29
N ASP A 108 -23.08 -2.79 1.03
CA ASP A 108 -24.49 -2.61 1.43
C ASP A 108 -24.65 -1.26 2.19
N ARG A 109 -25.69 -0.53 1.80
CA ARG A 109 -26.11 0.78 2.34
C ARG A 109 -27.58 0.79 2.76
N GLU A 110 -28.39 -0.17 2.29
CA GLU A 110 -29.76 -0.36 2.74
C GLU A 110 -29.78 -1.00 4.13
N ARG A 111 -28.88 -1.96 4.40
CA ARG A 111 -28.69 -2.49 5.75
C ARG A 111 -27.90 -1.50 6.63
N PRO A 112 -28.49 -0.97 7.72
CA PRO A 112 -27.76 -0.15 8.68
C PRO A 112 -26.67 -0.96 9.42
N VAL A 113 -25.87 -0.29 10.24
CA VAL A 113 -24.75 -0.93 10.93
C VAL A 113 -25.26 -1.82 12.06
N TYR A 114 -25.01 -3.14 11.99
CA TYR A 114 -25.39 -4.15 13.00
C TYR A 114 -25.02 -3.85 14.46
N ASN A 115 -24.10 -2.90 14.71
CA ASN A 115 -23.46 -2.60 16.00
C ASN A 115 -22.71 -3.79 16.67
N LEU A 116 -22.76 -4.98 16.07
CA LEU A 116 -22.04 -6.17 16.47
C LEU A 116 -20.54 -6.11 16.08
N LYS A 117 -19.70 -6.50 17.04
CA LYS A 117 -18.25 -6.71 16.90
C LYS A 117 -17.82 -7.95 17.66
N GLU A 118 -16.60 -8.41 17.41
CA GLU A 118 -16.04 -9.66 17.92
C GLU A 118 -16.31 -9.85 19.43
N ALA A 119 -16.10 -8.82 20.26
CA ALA A 119 -16.32 -8.87 21.71
C ALA A 119 -17.81 -8.88 22.17
N MET A 120 -18.76 -8.46 21.33
CA MET A 120 -20.20 -8.59 21.61
C MET A 120 -20.73 -9.92 21.07
N LEU A 121 -20.27 -10.34 19.88
CA LEU A 121 -20.58 -11.64 19.30
C LEU A 121 -20.11 -12.77 20.23
N ALA A 122 -18.90 -12.68 20.81
CA ALA A 122 -18.41 -13.65 21.79
C ALA A 122 -19.39 -13.83 22.97
N LYS A 123 -19.88 -12.72 23.56
CA LYS A 123 -20.85 -12.75 24.66
C LYS A 123 -22.19 -13.36 24.24
N CYS A 124 -22.66 -13.03 23.04
CA CYS A 124 -23.91 -13.59 22.51
C CYS A 124 -23.77 -15.09 22.24
N TYR A 125 -22.67 -15.55 21.63
CA TYR A 125 -22.43 -16.98 21.37
C TYR A 125 -22.23 -17.79 22.65
N ILE A 126 -21.56 -17.24 23.68
CA ILE A 126 -21.51 -17.85 25.02
C ILE A 126 -22.92 -18.11 25.58
N GLU A 127 -23.85 -17.16 25.43
CA GLU A 127 -25.24 -17.26 25.89
C GLU A 127 -26.17 -18.10 24.96
N VAL A 128 -25.84 -18.20 23.66
CA VAL A 128 -26.54 -19.07 22.70
C VAL A 128 -26.13 -20.53 22.87
N LEU A 129 -24.84 -20.80 23.12
CA LEU A 129 -24.27 -22.13 23.33
C LEU A 129 -24.36 -22.63 24.78
N GLY A 130 -24.83 -21.80 25.72
CA GLY A 130 -25.00 -22.16 27.13
C GLY A 130 -23.68 -22.36 27.90
N LEU A 131 -22.59 -21.73 27.45
CA LEU A 131 -21.26 -21.88 28.06
C LEU A 131 -21.15 -21.09 29.37
N ASP A 132 -20.53 -21.69 30.39
CA ASP A 132 -20.12 -20.92 31.57
C ASP A 132 -19.01 -19.92 31.20
N LYS A 133 -19.02 -18.75 31.83
CA LYS A 133 -18.12 -17.61 31.54
C LYS A 133 -16.65 -17.89 31.87
N HIS A 134 -16.38 -18.84 32.76
CA HIS A 134 -15.05 -19.26 33.18
C HIS A 134 -14.58 -20.55 32.48
N SER A 135 -15.45 -21.19 31.69
CA SER A 135 -15.07 -22.32 30.84
C SER A 135 -14.00 -21.91 29.83
N GLU A 136 -13.14 -22.87 29.47
CA GLU A 136 -12.08 -22.70 28.48
C GLU A 136 -12.62 -22.18 27.14
N ALA A 137 -13.72 -22.77 26.66
CA ALA A 137 -14.44 -22.36 25.45
C ALA A 137 -14.92 -20.89 25.49
N ALA A 138 -15.49 -20.44 26.61
CA ALA A 138 -15.89 -19.04 26.76
C ALA A 138 -14.67 -18.12 26.79
N GLN A 139 -13.58 -18.51 27.46
CA GLN A 139 -12.32 -17.78 27.44
C GLN A 139 -11.70 -17.75 26.02
N ARG A 140 -11.82 -18.84 25.24
CA ARG A 140 -11.35 -18.96 23.86
C ARG A 140 -12.10 -18.01 22.92
N LEU A 141 -13.42 -17.90 23.05
CA LEU A 141 -14.24 -16.92 22.32
C LEU A 141 -13.91 -15.47 22.71
N ILE A 142 -13.67 -15.19 23.99
CA ILE A 142 -13.30 -13.85 24.49
C ILE A 142 -11.87 -13.46 24.04
N LYS A 143 -10.92 -14.39 24.10
CA LYS A 143 -9.49 -14.20 23.82
C LYS A 143 -9.05 -14.72 22.45
N TRP A 144 -9.97 -14.80 21.49
CA TRP A 144 -9.83 -15.42 20.15
C TRP A 144 -8.58 -15.07 19.31
N LYS A 145 -7.83 -14.03 19.65
CA LYS A 145 -6.55 -13.68 19.01
C LYS A 145 -5.34 -14.40 19.61
N GLN A 146 -5.42 -14.77 20.89
CA GLN A 146 -4.31 -15.41 21.60
C GLN A 146 -4.18 -16.87 21.11
N PRO A 147 -2.97 -17.35 20.81
CA PRO A 147 -2.73 -18.77 20.55
C PRO A 147 -2.93 -19.60 21.83
N VAL A 148 -3.31 -20.87 21.67
CA VAL A 148 -3.36 -21.84 22.78
C VAL A 148 -1.96 -22.43 22.98
N ASP A 149 -1.55 -22.58 24.24
CA ASP A 149 -0.33 -23.24 24.71
C ASP A 149 0.99 -22.89 23.98
N GLY A 150 1.07 -21.68 23.41
CA GLY A 150 2.25 -21.22 22.67
C GLY A 150 2.52 -21.97 21.36
N GLN A 151 1.63 -22.88 20.96
CA GLN A 151 1.62 -23.47 19.62
C GLN A 151 0.93 -22.50 18.66
N THR A 152 1.45 -22.38 17.44
CA THR A 152 0.90 -21.48 16.41
C THR A 152 -0.28 -22.13 15.70
N ASP A 153 -1.36 -22.34 16.45
CA ASP A 153 -2.70 -22.62 15.92
C ASP A 153 -3.03 -21.59 14.83
N GLY A 154 -3.05 -22.02 13.56
CA GLY A 154 -3.33 -21.17 12.40
C GLY A 154 -4.71 -20.49 12.41
N ASN A 155 -5.58 -20.87 13.35
CA ASN A 155 -6.91 -20.31 13.56
C ASN A 155 -6.91 -19.08 14.51
N SER A 156 -5.83 -18.85 15.28
CA SER A 156 -5.76 -17.86 16.37
C SER A 156 -5.52 -16.43 15.86
N GLY A 157 -6.61 -15.72 15.57
CA GLY A 157 -6.62 -14.48 14.78
C GLY A 157 -7.71 -14.41 13.70
N ASP A 158 -8.56 -15.43 13.60
CA ASP A 158 -9.85 -15.35 12.92
C ASP A 158 -11.00 -15.68 13.88
N PHE A 159 -11.73 -14.66 14.31
CA PHE A 159 -12.87 -14.81 15.21
C PHE A 159 -13.95 -15.75 14.65
N ALA A 160 -14.18 -15.73 13.33
CA ALA A 160 -15.17 -16.60 12.71
C ALA A 160 -14.73 -18.07 12.79
N ARG A 161 -13.45 -18.35 12.52
CA ARG A 161 -12.90 -19.72 12.61
C ARG A 161 -12.83 -20.23 14.05
N VAL A 162 -12.51 -19.37 15.01
CA VAL A 162 -12.59 -19.73 16.44
C VAL A 162 -14.04 -20.05 16.85
N CYS A 163 -15.03 -19.29 16.38
CA CYS A 163 -16.44 -19.64 16.59
C CYS A 163 -16.81 -20.96 15.90
N TYR A 164 -16.37 -21.20 14.67
CA TYR A 164 -16.62 -22.46 13.94
C TYR A 164 -16.25 -23.68 14.77
N HIS A 165 -15.05 -23.73 15.38
CA HIS A 165 -14.64 -24.87 16.19
C HIS A 165 -15.50 -25.06 17.46
N GLU A 166 -15.82 -23.98 18.17
CA GLU A 166 -16.65 -24.05 19.39
C GLU A 166 -18.12 -24.37 19.10
N ILE A 167 -18.63 -24.00 17.91
CA ILE A 167 -19.97 -24.35 17.45
C ILE A 167 -19.98 -25.81 16.96
N ALA A 168 -19.01 -26.22 16.13
CA ALA A 168 -18.92 -27.57 15.58
C ALA A 168 -18.83 -28.65 16.67
N ALA A 169 -18.08 -28.40 17.74
CA ALA A 169 -17.98 -29.31 18.89
C ALA A 169 -19.31 -29.48 19.68
N ARG A 170 -20.36 -28.72 19.37
CA ARG A 170 -21.63 -28.67 20.11
C ARG A 170 -22.88 -28.60 19.21
N SER A 171 -22.71 -28.67 17.89
CA SER A 171 -23.80 -28.58 16.92
C SER A 171 -24.52 -29.91 16.81
N THR A 172 -25.85 -29.84 16.67
CA THR A 172 -26.71 -30.96 16.25
C THR A 172 -27.37 -30.70 14.90
N VAL A 173 -26.95 -29.64 14.19
CA VAL A 173 -27.40 -29.30 12.84
C VAL A 173 -26.39 -29.84 11.83
N GLU A 174 -26.77 -30.91 11.14
CA GLU A 174 -26.02 -31.52 10.04
C GLU A 174 -26.29 -30.79 8.72
N GLU A 175 -27.55 -30.60 8.35
CA GLU A 175 -27.97 -29.90 7.12
C GLU A 175 -28.55 -28.50 7.41
N GLY A 176 -28.14 -27.51 6.60
CA GLY A 176 -28.58 -26.12 6.65
C GLY A 176 -29.99 -25.92 6.09
N ARG A 177 -30.84 -25.14 6.79
CA ARG A 177 -32.28 -24.99 6.48
C ARG A 177 -32.70 -23.59 6.05
N LEU A 178 -31.78 -22.63 6.00
CA LEU A 178 -32.09 -21.25 5.59
C LEU A 178 -31.84 -21.03 4.10
N SER A 179 -32.78 -20.33 3.44
CA SER A 179 -32.53 -19.73 2.14
C SER A 179 -31.75 -18.41 2.27
N ILE A 180 -31.15 -17.95 1.18
CA ILE A 180 -30.45 -16.64 1.11
C ILE A 180 -31.38 -15.47 1.50
N GLU A 181 -32.67 -15.54 1.14
CA GLU A 181 -33.68 -14.57 1.56
C GLU A 181 -34.00 -14.62 3.06
N ALA A 182 -34.07 -15.82 3.65
CA ALA A 182 -34.26 -15.99 5.09
C ALA A 182 -33.03 -15.50 5.89
N VAL A 183 -31.81 -15.77 5.42
CA VAL A 183 -30.57 -15.21 6.00
C VAL A 183 -30.57 -13.68 5.91
N ASN A 184 -30.94 -13.10 4.77
CA ASN A 184 -31.07 -11.65 4.64
C ASN A 184 -32.10 -11.09 5.64
N THR A 185 -33.26 -11.72 5.78
CA THR A 185 -34.32 -11.31 6.73
C THR A 185 -33.81 -11.32 8.18
N LEU A 186 -33.05 -12.33 8.59
CA LEU A 186 -32.45 -12.41 9.94
C LEU A 186 -31.33 -11.38 10.13
N LEU A 187 -30.53 -11.10 9.09
CA LEU A 187 -29.50 -10.06 9.12
C LEU A 187 -30.10 -8.64 9.15
N ASP A 188 -31.23 -8.40 8.47
CA ASP A 188 -31.97 -7.15 8.55
C ASP A 188 -32.63 -6.99 9.95
N GLN A 189 -33.10 -8.08 10.59
CA GLN A 189 -33.50 -8.07 12.01
C GLN A 189 -32.32 -7.74 12.94
N LEU A 190 -31.15 -8.37 12.77
CA LEU A 190 -29.92 -8.05 13.53
C LEU A 190 -29.43 -6.61 13.30
N ALA A 191 -29.82 -5.97 12.20
CA ALA A 191 -29.51 -4.58 11.89
C ALA A 191 -30.57 -3.58 12.41
N GLY A 192 -31.68 -4.05 13.00
CA GLY A 192 -32.87 -3.27 13.39
C GLY A 192 -32.68 -2.19 14.47
N GLY A 193 -31.46 -1.73 14.75
CA GLY A 193 -31.17 -0.59 15.61
C GLY A 193 -29.89 -0.76 16.44
N ARG A 194 -29.81 -0.04 17.57
CA ARG A 194 -28.82 -0.28 18.62
C ARG A 194 -29.36 -1.31 19.63
N LEU A 195 -29.61 -2.52 19.15
CA LEU A 195 -30.08 -3.64 19.97
C LEU A 195 -29.04 -3.98 21.06
N LYS A 196 -29.51 -4.55 22.17
CA LYS A 196 -28.72 -5.03 23.32
C LYS A 196 -28.50 -6.55 23.23
N GLN A 197 -27.61 -7.07 24.07
CA GLN A 197 -27.25 -8.51 24.11
C GLN A 197 -28.48 -9.45 24.12
N HIS A 198 -29.46 -9.19 24.99
CA HIS A 198 -30.68 -10.00 25.12
C HIS A 198 -31.63 -9.91 23.92
N GLU A 199 -31.43 -8.97 23.00
CA GLU A 199 -32.21 -8.81 21.75
C GLU A 199 -31.50 -9.52 20.58
N TYR A 200 -30.16 -9.50 20.53
CA TYR A 200 -29.38 -10.30 19.56
C TYR A 200 -29.47 -11.80 19.83
N VAL A 201 -29.41 -12.24 21.10
CA VAL A 201 -29.33 -13.67 21.48
C VAL A 201 -30.50 -14.50 20.94
N PRO A 202 -31.79 -14.08 21.01
CA PRO A 202 -32.89 -14.81 20.37
C PRO A 202 -32.76 -14.97 18.86
N ILE A 203 -32.18 -13.99 18.15
CA ILE A 203 -32.01 -14.03 16.69
C ILE A 203 -30.83 -14.94 16.33
N LEU A 204 -29.70 -14.81 17.03
CA LEU A 204 -28.53 -15.67 16.88
C LEU A 204 -28.83 -17.13 17.30
N ARG A 205 -29.75 -17.35 18.25
CA ARG A 205 -30.24 -18.69 18.62
C ARG A 205 -31.04 -19.35 17.50
N LYS A 206 -31.88 -18.60 16.77
CA LYS A 206 -32.57 -19.13 15.56
C LYS A 206 -31.56 -19.58 14.50
N ILE A 207 -30.53 -18.75 14.25
CA ILE A 207 -29.43 -19.07 13.34
C ILE A 207 -28.72 -20.36 13.79
N ASN A 208 -28.32 -20.45 15.07
CA ASN A 208 -27.65 -21.64 15.61
C ASN A 208 -28.53 -22.92 15.65
N GLN A 209 -29.85 -22.80 15.47
CA GLN A 209 -30.78 -23.94 15.38
C GLN A 209 -31.12 -24.34 13.93
N GLN A 210 -30.67 -23.57 12.93
CA GLN A 210 -31.08 -23.72 11.52
C GLN A 210 -29.92 -23.66 10.52
N CYS A 211 -28.70 -23.33 10.97
CA CYS A 211 -27.48 -23.28 10.18
C CYS A 211 -26.41 -24.26 10.67
N THR A 212 -25.71 -24.89 9.73
CA THR A 212 -24.51 -25.70 10.03
C THR A 212 -23.38 -24.82 10.61
N PRO A 213 -22.35 -25.40 11.24
CA PRO A 213 -21.20 -24.63 11.73
C PRO A 213 -20.50 -23.82 10.62
N VAL A 214 -20.44 -24.36 9.39
CA VAL A 214 -19.84 -23.68 8.21
C VAL A 214 -20.67 -22.45 7.82
N GLU A 215 -22.00 -22.59 7.73
CA GLU A 215 -22.90 -21.47 7.47
C GLU A 215 -22.79 -20.38 8.55
N GLN A 216 -22.65 -20.78 9.82
CA GLN A 216 -22.46 -19.83 10.92
C GLN A 216 -21.11 -19.09 10.84
N GLU A 217 -20.02 -19.73 10.39
CA GLU A 217 -18.75 -19.05 10.11
C GLU A 217 -18.98 -17.91 9.09
N TRP A 218 -19.66 -18.22 7.99
CA TRP A 218 -19.95 -17.25 6.93
C TRP A 218 -20.90 -16.13 7.37
N ILE A 219 -21.93 -16.43 8.16
CA ILE A 219 -22.81 -15.40 8.76
C ILE A 219 -22.02 -14.46 9.68
N ILE A 220 -21.10 -14.98 10.51
CA ILE A 220 -20.23 -14.16 11.35
C ILE A 220 -19.34 -13.25 10.49
N ARG A 221 -18.78 -13.75 9.39
CA ARG A 221 -17.98 -12.96 8.43
C ARG A 221 -18.80 -11.86 7.75
N ILE A 222 -20.05 -12.13 7.37
CA ILE A 222 -21.01 -11.16 6.81
C ILE A 222 -21.37 -10.07 7.83
N ILE A 223 -21.60 -10.44 9.10
CA ILE A 223 -21.90 -9.49 10.18
C ILE A 223 -20.69 -8.59 10.49
N LEU A 224 -19.48 -9.16 10.54
CA LEU A 224 -18.25 -8.40 10.75
C LEU A 224 -17.86 -7.54 9.54
N LYS A 225 -18.39 -7.87 8.35
CA LYS A 225 -18.07 -7.31 7.04
C LYS A 225 -16.61 -7.59 6.64
N ASP A 226 -16.14 -8.82 6.87
CA ASP A 226 -14.79 -9.35 6.60
C ASP A 226 -14.88 -10.81 6.08
N LEU A 227 -15.22 -10.99 4.80
CA LEU A 227 -15.44 -12.30 4.17
C LEU A 227 -14.18 -13.15 3.98
N ARG A 228 -13.03 -12.51 3.72
CA ARG A 228 -11.78 -13.19 3.35
C ARG A 228 -11.97 -14.19 2.20
N ILE A 229 -12.69 -13.75 1.17
CA ILE A 229 -12.70 -14.32 -0.18
C ILE A 229 -11.61 -13.62 -1.00
N SER A 230 -11.06 -14.31 -1.98
CA SER A 230 -9.91 -13.81 -2.76
C SER A 230 -10.32 -12.84 -3.88
N ILE A 231 -11.61 -12.77 -4.22
CA ILE A 231 -12.18 -11.80 -5.16
C ILE A 231 -12.60 -10.49 -4.45
N ARG A 232 -12.40 -9.35 -5.13
CA ARG A 232 -12.72 -8.01 -4.62
C ARG A 232 -13.91 -7.40 -5.36
N GLU A 233 -14.47 -6.32 -4.78
CA GLU A 233 -15.48 -5.43 -5.36
C GLU A 233 -15.44 -5.28 -6.90
N LYS A 234 -14.27 -4.93 -7.47
CA LYS A 234 -14.09 -4.82 -8.92
C LYS A 234 -14.38 -6.12 -9.68
N GLY A 235 -13.87 -7.25 -9.20
CA GLY A 235 -14.08 -8.56 -9.83
C GLY A 235 -15.54 -9.01 -9.72
N VAL A 236 -16.18 -8.81 -8.56
CA VAL A 236 -17.61 -9.10 -8.37
C VAL A 236 -18.48 -8.24 -9.31
N PHE A 237 -18.14 -6.96 -9.52
CA PHE A 237 -18.83 -6.12 -10.50
C PHE A 237 -18.56 -6.54 -11.95
N ALA A 238 -17.31 -6.90 -12.31
CA ALA A 238 -16.99 -7.38 -13.66
C ALA A 238 -17.77 -8.64 -14.02
N CYS A 239 -17.89 -9.61 -13.10
CA CYS A 239 -18.71 -10.82 -13.27
C CYS A 239 -20.22 -10.51 -13.35
N LEU A 240 -20.68 -9.41 -12.74
CA LEU A 240 -22.09 -9.01 -12.75
C LEU A 240 -22.51 -8.38 -14.08
N HIS A 241 -21.78 -7.34 -14.51
CA HIS A 241 -21.93 -6.61 -15.78
C HIS A 241 -20.74 -5.64 -15.95
N PRO A 242 -20.14 -5.45 -17.14
CA PRO A 242 -18.96 -4.59 -17.33
C PRO A 242 -19.10 -3.19 -16.69
N ASP A 243 -20.19 -2.48 -16.99
CA ASP A 243 -20.44 -1.12 -16.52
C ASP A 243 -20.84 -1.02 -15.01
N ALA A 244 -20.99 -2.15 -14.30
CA ALA A 244 -21.46 -2.16 -12.91
C ALA A 244 -20.51 -1.43 -11.95
N GLY A 245 -19.20 -1.49 -12.22
CA GLY A 245 -18.20 -0.77 -11.44
C GLY A 245 -18.38 0.74 -11.52
N ASP A 246 -18.67 1.27 -12.71
CA ASP A 246 -18.81 2.71 -12.93
C ASP A 246 -20.17 3.24 -12.46
N LEU A 247 -21.26 2.50 -12.66
CA LEU A 247 -22.54 2.84 -12.02
C LEU A 247 -22.39 2.86 -10.49
N PHE A 248 -21.68 1.90 -9.90
CA PHE A 248 -21.43 1.89 -8.47
C PHE A 248 -20.56 3.07 -8.01
N ASN A 249 -19.50 3.41 -8.74
CA ASN A 249 -18.66 4.59 -8.45
C ASN A 249 -19.48 5.90 -8.42
N VAL A 250 -20.58 5.96 -9.19
CA VAL A 250 -21.43 7.15 -9.40
C VAL A 250 -22.65 7.20 -8.46
N CYS A 251 -23.15 6.07 -7.95
CA CYS A 251 -24.35 6.05 -7.07
C CYS A 251 -24.17 5.40 -5.69
N SER A 252 -23.07 4.65 -5.48
CA SER A 252 -22.73 3.92 -4.25
C SER A 252 -23.82 2.98 -3.72
N ASP A 253 -24.76 2.57 -4.58
CA ASP A 253 -25.92 1.77 -4.24
C ASP A 253 -25.93 0.45 -5.02
N LEU A 254 -25.73 -0.66 -4.31
CA LEU A 254 -25.78 -2.02 -4.87
C LEU A 254 -27.16 -2.35 -5.47
N LYS A 255 -28.24 -1.76 -4.94
CA LYS A 255 -29.61 -2.02 -5.38
C LYS A 255 -29.86 -1.42 -6.76
N ARG A 256 -29.54 -0.13 -6.96
CA ARG A 256 -29.53 0.49 -8.29
C ARG A 256 -28.67 -0.29 -9.27
N VAL A 257 -27.47 -0.73 -8.88
CA VAL A 257 -26.59 -1.49 -9.79
C VAL A 257 -27.23 -2.81 -10.22
N CYS A 258 -27.67 -3.65 -9.29
CA CYS A 258 -28.29 -4.94 -9.61
C CYS A 258 -29.60 -4.78 -10.41
N TRP A 259 -30.38 -3.72 -10.16
CA TRP A 259 -31.67 -3.51 -10.80
C TRP A 259 -31.59 -2.79 -12.15
N THR A 260 -30.59 -1.93 -12.36
CA THR A 260 -30.36 -1.29 -13.68
C THR A 260 -29.67 -2.25 -14.64
N LEU A 261 -28.69 -3.02 -14.15
CA LEU A 261 -27.84 -3.91 -14.94
C LEU A 261 -28.17 -5.40 -14.71
N TYR A 262 -29.48 -5.71 -14.63
CA TYR A 262 -29.95 -7.08 -14.39
C TYR A 262 -29.60 -8.02 -15.57
N SER A 263 -29.67 -7.50 -16.80
CA SER A 263 -29.27 -8.20 -18.02
C SER A 263 -27.80 -7.91 -18.38
N PRO A 264 -26.98 -8.93 -18.68
CA PRO A 264 -25.60 -8.78 -19.19
C PRO A 264 -25.47 -8.01 -20.50
N GLU A 265 -26.55 -7.83 -21.26
CA GLU A 265 -26.55 -7.24 -22.61
C GLU A 265 -26.75 -5.71 -22.59
N ILE A 266 -27.38 -5.16 -21.55
CA ILE A 266 -27.84 -3.77 -21.51
C ILE A 266 -26.73 -2.86 -20.98
N ARG A 267 -25.90 -2.34 -21.89
CA ARG A 267 -24.92 -1.28 -21.58
C ARG A 267 -25.60 0.01 -21.14
N LEU A 268 -24.93 0.76 -20.26
CA LEU A 268 -25.38 2.06 -19.79
C LEU A 268 -25.34 3.11 -20.91
N GLU A 269 -26.37 3.95 -20.93
CA GLU A 269 -26.26 5.21 -21.65
C GLU A 269 -25.25 6.14 -20.96
N LYS A 270 -24.55 6.96 -21.77
CA LYS A 270 -23.57 7.96 -21.27
C LYS A 270 -24.16 8.89 -20.20
N HIS A 271 -25.47 9.17 -20.26
CA HIS A 271 -26.16 10.01 -19.28
C HIS A 271 -26.37 9.33 -17.92
N GLN A 272 -26.42 7.99 -17.86
CA GLN A 272 -26.64 7.20 -16.64
C GLN A 272 -25.34 6.98 -15.85
N ALA A 273 -24.19 7.11 -16.52
CA ALA A 273 -22.86 7.14 -15.93
C ALA A 273 -22.45 8.56 -15.46
N HIS A 274 -23.40 9.42 -15.10
CA HIS A 274 -23.15 10.78 -14.58
C HIS A 274 -23.69 10.92 -13.16
N ILE A 275 -23.05 11.79 -12.37
CA ILE A 275 -23.45 12.00 -10.97
C ILE A 275 -24.84 12.63 -10.88
N ASP A 276 -25.73 11.95 -10.16
CA ASP A 276 -27.08 12.40 -9.90
C ASP A 276 -27.13 13.31 -8.67
N LEU A 277 -28.04 14.30 -8.71
CA LEU A 277 -28.38 15.09 -7.54
C LEU A 277 -28.98 14.20 -6.45
N PHE A 278 -28.52 14.38 -5.19
CA PHE A 278 -28.94 13.59 -4.02
C PHE A 278 -28.62 12.09 -4.08
N ARG A 279 -27.65 11.67 -4.92
CA ARG A 279 -27.01 10.34 -4.81
C ARG A 279 -25.55 10.47 -4.37
N SER A 280 -25.08 9.47 -3.62
CA SER A 280 -23.70 9.45 -3.10
C SER A 280 -22.75 8.86 -4.14
N PHE A 281 -21.69 9.55 -4.50
CA PHE A 281 -20.65 9.03 -5.40
C PHE A 281 -19.33 8.83 -4.63
N LEU A 282 -18.44 7.99 -5.16
CA LEU A 282 -17.10 7.84 -4.60
C LEU A 282 -16.20 8.96 -5.16
N PRO A 283 -15.66 9.89 -4.34
CA PRO A 283 -14.94 11.06 -4.84
C PRO A 283 -13.58 10.68 -5.45
N GLN A 284 -13.03 11.57 -6.28
CA GLN A 284 -11.69 11.42 -6.83
C GLN A 284 -10.62 11.46 -5.72
N LEU A 285 -9.59 10.61 -5.84
CA LEU A 285 -8.61 10.37 -4.79
C LEU A 285 -7.18 10.70 -5.26
N CYS A 286 -6.37 11.27 -4.37
CA CYS A 286 -5.01 11.64 -4.73
C CYS A 286 -4.06 10.44 -4.83
N TYR A 287 -3.33 10.34 -5.94
CA TYR A 287 -2.16 9.50 -6.13
C TYR A 287 -1.07 9.84 -5.10
N ARG A 288 -0.26 8.84 -4.71
CA ARG A 288 0.96 9.03 -3.91
C ARG A 288 2.15 8.77 -4.81
N SER A 289 2.94 9.82 -5.10
CA SER A 289 4.23 9.63 -5.77
C SER A 289 5.13 8.69 -4.95
N PRO A 290 5.77 7.68 -5.56
CA PRO A 290 6.83 6.91 -4.92
C PRO A 290 8.12 7.73 -4.77
N THR A 291 8.32 8.74 -5.64
CA THR A 291 9.49 9.61 -5.65
C THR A 291 9.20 10.92 -4.90
N SER A 292 10.00 11.21 -3.88
CA SER A 292 9.85 12.41 -3.03
C SER A 292 10.38 13.71 -3.66
N SER A 293 10.99 13.62 -4.85
CA SER A 293 11.46 14.79 -5.60
C SER A 293 10.29 15.58 -6.17
N HIS A 294 10.13 16.83 -5.72
CA HIS A 294 9.09 17.74 -6.20
C HIS A 294 9.17 17.99 -7.72
N GLU A 295 10.36 17.87 -8.31
CA GLU A 295 10.57 18.02 -9.75
C GLU A 295 10.03 16.82 -10.55
N ALA A 296 10.09 15.60 -9.99
CA ALA A 296 9.42 14.45 -10.59
C ALA A 296 7.90 14.58 -10.50
N ILE A 297 7.39 15.13 -9.41
CA ILE A 297 5.95 15.38 -9.20
C ILE A 297 5.43 16.46 -10.16
N ALA A 298 6.18 17.55 -10.35
CA ALA A 298 5.85 18.59 -11.33
C ALA A 298 5.76 18.00 -12.75
N LYS A 299 6.71 17.16 -13.15
CA LYS A 299 6.71 16.47 -14.45
C LYS A 299 5.52 15.51 -14.60
N LEU A 300 5.19 14.78 -13.54
CA LEU A 300 4.07 13.83 -13.53
C LEU A 300 2.71 14.51 -13.80
N VAL A 301 2.52 15.77 -13.36
CA VAL A 301 1.30 16.55 -13.65
C VAL A 301 1.36 17.35 -14.95
N GLY A 302 2.48 17.31 -15.69
CA GLY A 302 2.63 17.88 -17.03
C GLY A 302 3.60 19.06 -17.19
N ALA A 303 4.39 19.41 -16.16
CA ALA A 303 5.39 20.48 -16.26
C ALA A 303 6.69 20.03 -16.98
N PRO A 304 7.42 20.93 -17.66
CA PRO A 304 7.21 22.38 -17.73
C PRO A 304 6.15 22.83 -18.75
N ASP A 305 5.70 21.92 -19.63
CA ASP A 305 4.90 22.26 -20.81
C ASP A 305 3.48 22.74 -20.46
N LYS A 306 2.91 22.24 -19.36
CA LYS A 306 1.62 22.65 -18.81
C LYS A 306 1.79 23.18 -17.38
N PRO A 307 1.16 24.33 -17.04
CA PRO A 307 1.02 24.74 -15.66
C PRO A 307 0.04 23.81 -14.92
N PHE A 308 0.22 23.71 -13.61
CA PHE A 308 -0.62 22.93 -12.71
C PHE A 308 -1.14 23.81 -11.57
N ILE A 309 -2.16 23.36 -10.85
CA ILE A 309 -2.64 24.06 -9.66
C ILE A 309 -2.20 23.32 -8.40
N MET A 310 -1.87 24.07 -7.37
CA MET A 310 -1.45 23.58 -6.06
C MET A 310 -2.47 24.08 -5.04
N GLU A 311 -3.00 23.17 -4.22
CA GLU A 311 -3.94 23.49 -3.15
C GLU A 311 -3.34 23.08 -1.79
N GLU A 312 -3.71 23.77 -0.72
CA GLU A 312 -3.45 23.28 0.64
C GLU A 312 -4.15 21.91 0.85
N LYS A 313 -3.42 20.92 1.37
CA LYS A 313 -4.05 19.67 1.81
C LYS A 313 -4.63 19.84 3.22
N LEU A 314 -5.93 20.11 3.25
CA LEU A 314 -6.75 20.23 4.46
C LEU A 314 -6.85 18.89 5.23
N ASP A 315 -6.86 18.95 6.56
CA ASP A 315 -6.94 17.80 7.49
C ASP A 315 -8.33 17.73 8.17
N GLY A 316 -9.36 17.39 7.40
CA GLY A 316 -10.77 17.36 7.84
C GLY A 316 -11.50 16.05 7.53
N GLU A 317 -12.83 16.07 7.59
CA GLU A 317 -13.66 15.01 7.01
C GLU A 317 -14.18 15.44 5.62
N ARG A 318 -13.58 14.90 4.55
CA ARG A 318 -14.02 15.01 3.15
C ARG A 318 -15.53 14.81 2.99
N MET A 319 -16.21 15.85 2.49
CA MET A 319 -17.67 15.96 2.42
C MET A 319 -18.13 16.44 1.04
N GLN A 320 -19.12 15.76 0.49
CA GLN A 320 -19.90 16.19 -0.67
C GLN A 320 -21.12 16.96 -0.16
N LEU A 321 -21.40 18.11 -0.76
CA LEU A 321 -22.58 18.92 -0.45
C LEU A 321 -23.47 19.00 -1.68
N HIS A 322 -24.68 18.46 -1.58
CA HIS A 322 -25.70 18.55 -2.60
C HIS A 322 -26.80 19.49 -2.09
N MET A 323 -27.22 20.45 -2.91
CA MET A 323 -28.34 21.35 -2.64
C MET A 323 -29.36 21.25 -3.78
N ARG A 324 -30.65 21.16 -3.44
CA ARG A 324 -31.75 21.01 -4.39
C ARG A 324 -32.86 22.04 -4.13
N GLY A 325 -33.44 22.56 -5.22
CA GLY A 325 -34.58 23.47 -5.17
C GLY A 325 -34.28 24.81 -4.51
N SER A 326 -33.20 25.48 -4.92
CA SER A 326 -32.77 26.81 -4.41
C SER A 326 -32.67 26.87 -2.89
N GLY A 327 -32.05 25.86 -2.28
CA GLY A 327 -31.84 25.78 -0.83
C GLY A 327 -33.00 25.16 -0.03
N ALA A 328 -34.06 24.68 -0.69
CA ALA A 328 -35.17 23.98 -0.01
C ALA A 328 -34.75 22.65 0.65
N GLN A 329 -33.77 21.95 0.06
CA GLN A 329 -33.24 20.68 0.57
C GLN A 329 -31.72 20.62 0.43
N TRP A 330 -31.08 19.97 1.41
CA TRP A 330 -29.64 19.76 1.50
C TRP A 330 -29.33 18.30 1.81
N PHE A 331 -28.20 17.80 1.29
CA PHE A 331 -27.70 16.45 1.56
C PHE A 331 -26.18 16.47 1.66
N TYR A 332 -25.66 15.92 2.77
CA TYR A 332 -24.25 15.92 3.13
C TYR A 332 -23.71 14.49 3.16
N CYS A 333 -22.74 14.18 2.30
CA CYS A 333 -22.22 12.81 2.17
C CYS A 333 -20.70 12.74 2.34
N SER A 334 -20.26 11.91 3.30
CA SER A 334 -18.83 11.67 3.51
C SER A 334 -18.23 10.79 2.40
N ARG A 335 -16.90 10.90 2.20
CA ARG A 335 -16.07 10.12 1.24
C ARG A 335 -16.37 8.61 1.09
N LYS A 336 -16.99 7.95 2.08
CA LYS A 336 -17.34 6.52 2.02
C LYS A 336 -18.79 6.26 1.60
N ALA A 337 -19.46 7.25 1.00
CA ALA A 337 -20.89 7.23 0.75
C ALA A 337 -21.69 6.92 2.04
N LYS A 338 -21.55 7.81 3.03
CA LYS A 338 -22.40 7.80 4.23
C LYS A 338 -23.00 9.18 4.43
N ASP A 339 -24.30 9.18 4.67
CA ASP A 339 -25.09 10.34 5.05
C ASP A 339 -24.65 10.93 6.40
N TYR A 340 -24.48 12.25 6.42
CA TYR A 340 -24.19 13.10 7.58
C TYR A 340 -25.19 14.28 7.68
N THR A 341 -26.26 14.27 6.87
CA THR A 341 -27.27 15.35 6.78
C THR A 341 -27.94 15.60 8.13
N TYR A 342 -28.13 14.55 8.95
CA TYR A 342 -28.63 14.64 10.32
C TYR A 342 -27.79 15.55 11.26
N LEU A 343 -26.53 15.83 10.89
CA LEU A 343 -25.58 16.61 11.68
C LEU A 343 -25.45 18.06 11.17
N TYR A 344 -25.45 18.24 9.85
CA TYR A 344 -25.26 19.55 9.20
C TYR A 344 -26.57 20.26 8.83
N GLY A 345 -27.68 19.52 8.72
CA GLY A 345 -29.04 20.00 8.42
C GLY A 345 -29.58 19.43 7.10
N ALA A 346 -30.86 19.07 7.05
CA ALA A 346 -31.56 18.74 5.80
C ALA A 346 -32.26 19.97 5.19
N HIS A 347 -32.65 20.91 6.06
CA HIS A 347 -33.40 22.12 5.72
C HIS A 347 -32.81 23.36 6.43
N ILE A 348 -33.22 24.55 5.96
CA ILE A 348 -32.89 25.82 6.61
C ILE A 348 -33.58 25.86 7.99
N GLY A 349 -32.83 26.22 9.03
CA GLY A 349 -33.26 26.14 10.43
C GLY A 349 -32.83 24.85 11.14
N GLU A 350 -32.28 23.86 10.43
CA GLU A 350 -31.77 22.63 11.02
C GLU A 350 -30.23 22.52 10.97
N GLY A 351 -29.68 21.75 11.91
CA GLY A 351 -28.29 21.31 11.92
C GLY A 351 -27.26 22.41 12.21
N SER A 352 -25.99 21.99 12.21
CA SER A 352 -24.86 22.84 12.62
C SER A 352 -24.35 23.81 11.55
N LEU A 353 -24.75 23.66 10.28
CA LEU A 353 -24.18 24.40 9.16
C LEU A 353 -25.21 25.00 8.18
N THR A 354 -26.20 24.21 7.77
CA THR A 354 -27.15 24.54 6.67
C THR A 354 -27.81 25.91 6.84
N GLN A 355 -28.37 26.15 8.03
CA GLN A 355 -29.02 27.41 8.39
C GLN A 355 -28.15 28.67 8.22
N TYR A 356 -26.82 28.52 8.23
CA TYR A 356 -25.87 29.63 8.12
C TYR A 356 -25.24 29.79 6.73
N ILE A 357 -25.28 28.77 5.88
CA ILE A 357 -24.65 28.83 4.54
C ILE A 357 -25.65 29.04 3.40
N ALA A 358 -26.95 28.87 3.64
CA ALA A 358 -27.98 29.01 2.61
C ALA A 358 -27.94 30.36 1.89
N ASN A 359 -27.69 31.45 2.63
CA ASN A 359 -27.63 32.82 2.10
C ASN A 359 -26.34 33.15 1.33
N ALA A 360 -25.36 32.23 1.27
CA ALA A 360 -24.12 32.46 0.53
C ALA A 360 -24.27 32.27 -0.99
N PHE A 361 -25.26 31.48 -1.42
CA PHE A 361 -25.47 31.07 -2.81
C PHE A 361 -26.18 32.15 -3.63
N HIS A 362 -25.97 32.16 -4.95
CA HIS A 362 -26.70 33.03 -5.88
C HIS A 362 -28.13 32.50 -6.12
N GLU A 363 -29.13 33.37 -6.28
CA GLU A 363 -30.54 32.99 -6.49
C GLU A 363 -30.76 32.07 -7.70
N ASP A 364 -29.95 32.24 -8.75
CA ASP A 364 -29.96 31.38 -9.95
C ASP A 364 -29.58 29.92 -9.65
N VAL A 365 -28.92 29.62 -8.52
CA VAL A 365 -28.46 28.27 -8.17
C VAL A 365 -29.64 27.47 -7.63
N ARG A 366 -30.35 26.78 -8.53
CA ARG A 366 -31.41 25.83 -8.16
C ARG A 366 -30.82 24.55 -7.57
N ASN A 367 -29.85 23.96 -8.26
CA ASN A 367 -29.34 22.62 -7.99
C ASN A 367 -27.81 22.63 -8.14
N ILE A 368 -27.07 22.13 -7.14
CA ILE A 368 -25.58 22.12 -7.18
C ILE A 368 -24.99 20.94 -6.40
N ILE A 369 -23.82 20.46 -6.84
CA ILE A 369 -22.97 19.51 -6.10
C ILE A 369 -21.57 20.11 -5.95
N LEU A 370 -21.13 20.26 -4.71
CA LEU A 370 -19.80 20.76 -4.32
C LEU A 370 -18.99 19.63 -3.65
N ASP A 371 -17.69 19.60 -3.91
CA ASP A 371 -16.73 18.70 -3.26
C ASP A 371 -15.77 19.55 -2.41
N GLY A 372 -15.69 19.24 -1.11
CA GLY A 372 -14.98 20.04 -0.11
C GLY A 372 -14.49 19.22 1.09
N GLU A 373 -13.72 19.85 1.97
CA GLU A 373 -13.28 19.26 3.24
C GLU A 373 -13.99 19.96 4.40
N MET A 374 -14.61 19.19 5.30
CA MET A 374 -15.25 19.75 6.50
C MET A 374 -14.23 19.84 7.64
N LEU A 375 -14.02 21.05 8.14
CA LEU A 375 -13.08 21.41 9.20
C LEU A 375 -13.84 21.95 10.42
N VAL A 376 -13.13 22.16 11.53
CA VAL A 376 -13.62 22.93 12.68
C VAL A 376 -12.88 24.25 12.72
N TRP A 377 -13.62 25.35 12.79
CA TRP A 377 -13.11 26.71 12.95
C TRP A 377 -13.32 27.17 14.40
N ASP A 378 -12.23 27.59 15.04
CA ASP A 378 -12.25 28.32 16.31
C ASP A 378 -12.32 29.83 16.00
N PRO A 379 -13.43 30.51 16.36
CA PRO A 379 -13.60 31.94 16.08
C PRO A 379 -12.82 32.86 17.06
N ILE A 380 -12.35 32.35 18.20
CA ILE A 380 -11.57 33.11 19.18
C ILE A 380 -10.09 33.14 18.76
N LEU A 381 -9.57 32.00 18.27
CA LEU A 381 -8.19 31.86 17.80
C LEU A 381 -7.99 32.18 16.31
N GLU A 382 -9.09 32.42 15.59
CA GLU A 382 -9.21 32.49 14.12
C GLU A 382 -8.45 31.37 13.40
N LYS A 383 -8.63 30.12 13.87
CA LYS A 383 -7.82 28.98 13.43
C LYS A 383 -8.64 27.71 13.23
N TYR A 384 -8.12 26.88 12.34
CA TYR A 384 -8.60 25.52 12.14
C TYR A 384 -8.10 24.61 13.27
N VAL A 385 -9.04 23.91 13.90
CA VAL A 385 -8.78 22.98 15.01
C VAL A 385 -8.41 21.60 14.43
N ALA A 386 -7.54 20.87 15.13
CA ALA A 386 -7.06 19.56 14.71
C ALA A 386 -8.19 18.53 14.51
N PHE A 387 -7.93 17.58 13.61
CA PHE A 387 -8.84 16.51 13.20
C PHE A 387 -9.44 15.72 14.36
N GLY A 388 -10.69 15.28 14.20
CA GLY A 388 -11.43 14.44 15.16
C GLY A 388 -12.39 15.20 16.08
N THR A 389 -12.20 16.51 16.24
CA THR A 389 -13.08 17.40 17.04
C THR A 389 -14.45 17.65 16.38
N LEU A 390 -14.56 17.44 15.07
CA LEU A 390 -15.70 17.82 14.23
C LEU A 390 -17.06 17.32 14.71
N LYS A 391 -17.14 16.10 15.25
CA LYS A 391 -18.42 15.55 15.73
C LYS A 391 -18.87 16.16 17.05
N THR A 392 -17.95 16.62 17.88
CA THR A 392 -18.27 17.37 19.10
C THR A 392 -18.75 18.77 18.71
N ALA A 393 -17.95 19.49 17.91
CA ALA A 393 -18.26 20.84 17.41
C ALA A 393 -19.59 20.93 16.62
N ALA A 394 -19.97 19.87 15.91
CA ALA A 394 -21.23 19.80 15.16
C ALA A 394 -22.42 19.22 15.96
N SER A 395 -22.18 18.63 17.13
CA SER A 395 -23.23 18.15 18.04
C SER A 395 -23.54 19.16 19.15
N ASP A 396 -22.60 20.05 19.47
CA ASP A 396 -22.89 21.20 20.31
C ASP A 396 -23.87 22.13 19.58
N ARG A 397 -25.00 22.40 20.24
CA ARG A 397 -26.09 23.26 19.76
C ARG A 397 -26.28 24.47 20.67
N GLY A 398 -25.34 24.73 21.57
CA GLY A 398 -25.26 26.01 22.28
C GLY A 398 -25.14 27.15 21.27
N GLY A 399 -26.03 28.13 21.35
CA GLY A 399 -26.04 29.31 20.48
C GLY A 399 -24.93 30.32 20.77
N ASP A 400 -23.77 29.86 21.25
CA ASP A 400 -22.60 30.70 21.50
C ASP A 400 -21.83 30.90 20.19
N GLU A 401 -21.78 32.14 19.70
CA GLU A 401 -21.06 32.48 18.47
C GLU A 401 -19.54 32.24 18.57
N ASN A 402 -19.02 32.14 19.80
CA ASN A 402 -17.61 31.90 20.12
C ASN A 402 -17.25 30.40 20.16
N ALA A 403 -18.23 29.49 20.08
CA ALA A 403 -17.97 28.05 20.10
C ALA A 403 -17.25 27.58 18.82
N PRO A 404 -16.32 26.60 18.91
CA PRO A 404 -15.72 25.99 17.73
C PRO A 404 -16.78 25.31 16.86
N ARG A 405 -16.85 25.68 15.57
CA ARG A 405 -17.98 25.37 14.68
C ARG A 405 -17.55 24.74 13.35
N PRO A 406 -18.41 23.97 12.65
CA PRO A 406 -18.08 23.42 11.35
C PRO A 406 -17.83 24.51 10.30
N CYS A 407 -16.77 24.35 9.51
CA CYS A 407 -16.47 25.16 8.33
C CYS A 407 -16.22 24.25 7.12
N PHE A 408 -16.93 24.49 6.02
CA PHE A 408 -16.79 23.73 4.78
C PHE A 408 -15.87 24.49 3.81
N LYS A 409 -14.67 23.95 3.54
CA LYS A 409 -13.75 24.48 2.53
C LYS A 409 -13.95 23.75 1.20
N VAL A 410 -14.46 24.46 0.20
CA VAL A 410 -14.78 23.95 -1.14
C VAL A 410 -13.57 24.05 -2.06
N PHE A 411 -13.30 23.01 -2.86
CA PHE A 411 -12.24 23.05 -3.89
C PHE A 411 -12.69 22.58 -5.29
N ASP A 412 -13.88 21.98 -5.45
CA ASP A 412 -14.41 21.61 -6.78
C ASP A 412 -15.95 21.74 -6.85
N VAL A 413 -16.47 21.91 -8.06
CA VAL A 413 -17.90 21.97 -8.38
C VAL A 413 -18.22 21.01 -9.52
N LEU A 414 -19.15 20.09 -9.27
CA LEU A 414 -19.30 18.88 -10.09
C LEU A 414 -20.65 18.78 -10.82
N TYR A 415 -21.63 19.58 -10.40
CA TYR A 415 -22.96 19.68 -11.02
C TYR A 415 -23.51 21.07 -10.73
N LEU A 416 -24.15 21.72 -11.71
CA LEU A 416 -24.79 23.03 -11.55
C LEU A 416 -26.00 23.15 -12.46
N ASN A 417 -27.17 23.51 -11.90
CA ASN A 417 -28.42 23.78 -12.63
C ASN A 417 -28.76 22.75 -13.71
N ASP A 418 -28.70 21.48 -13.32
CA ASP A 418 -29.04 20.31 -14.13
C ASP A 418 -28.03 19.99 -15.25
N VAL A 419 -26.82 20.57 -15.16
CA VAL A 419 -25.66 20.24 -15.97
C VAL A 419 -24.59 19.55 -15.12
N CYS A 420 -24.25 18.31 -15.47
CA CYS A 420 -23.09 17.60 -14.90
C CYS A 420 -21.78 18.20 -15.44
N LEU A 421 -20.83 18.48 -14.54
CA LEU A 421 -19.56 19.15 -14.83
C LEU A 421 -18.34 18.21 -14.74
N THR A 422 -18.50 16.93 -14.39
CA THR A 422 -17.36 16.00 -14.22
C THR A 422 -16.49 15.91 -15.46
N ASN A 423 -17.11 15.88 -16.65
CA ASN A 423 -16.44 15.86 -17.96
C ASN A 423 -15.85 17.21 -18.41
N LYS A 424 -15.98 18.28 -17.61
CA LYS A 424 -15.29 19.57 -17.85
C LYS A 424 -13.90 19.56 -17.23
N ARG A 425 -12.97 20.30 -17.82
CA ARG A 425 -11.59 20.39 -17.31
C ARG A 425 -11.57 21.09 -15.94
N LEU A 426 -10.66 20.72 -15.05
CA LEU A 426 -10.52 21.32 -13.72
C LEU A 426 -10.44 22.85 -13.77
N SER A 427 -9.67 23.40 -14.71
CA SER A 427 -9.60 24.83 -15.02
C SER A 427 -10.95 25.50 -15.34
N GLU A 428 -11.88 24.80 -15.97
CA GLU A 428 -13.24 25.30 -16.24
C GLU A 428 -14.11 25.23 -14.98
N ARG A 429 -14.01 24.14 -14.21
CA ARG A 429 -14.75 23.96 -12.95
C ARG A 429 -14.32 24.99 -11.90
N LYS A 430 -13.02 25.23 -11.75
CA LYS A 430 -12.45 26.30 -10.91
C LYS A 430 -12.92 27.69 -11.32
N ARG A 431 -12.91 28.01 -12.62
CA ARG A 431 -13.42 29.28 -13.14
C ARG A 431 -14.92 29.48 -12.88
N LEU A 432 -15.71 28.40 -12.81
CA LEU A 432 -17.11 28.48 -12.39
C LEU A 432 -17.24 28.63 -10.87
N LEU A 433 -16.45 27.89 -10.09
CA LEU A 433 -16.42 27.94 -8.62
C LEU A 433 -16.11 29.34 -8.09
N HIS A 434 -15.15 30.03 -8.71
CA HIS A 434 -14.75 31.41 -8.38
C HIS A 434 -15.49 32.47 -9.22
N SER A 435 -16.70 32.18 -9.71
CA SER A 435 -17.56 33.16 -10.39
C SER A 435 -18.78 33.53 -9.55
N ASP A 436 -19.20 34.79 -9.67
CA ASP A 436 -20.34 35.39 -8.95
C ASP A 436 -21.69 34.71 -9.24
N ARG A 437 -21.70 33.76 -10.18
CA ARG A 437 -22.85 32.92 -10.56
C ARG A 437 -23.18 31.83 -9.53
N ILE A 438 -22.26 31.49 -8.64
CA ILE A 438 -22.46 30.44 -7.64
C ILE A 438 -22.64 31.03 -6.24
N PHE A 439 -21.79 32.00 -5.86
CA PHE A 439 -21.82 32.64 -4.54
C PHE A 439 -21.91 34.16 -4.68
N ARG A 440 -22.64 34.81 -3.77
CA ARG A 440 -22.79 36.28 -3.74
C ARG A 440 -21.77 36.98 -2.85
N ASN A 441 -21.58 36.47 -1.63
CA ASN A 441 -20.72 37.09 -0.61
C ASN A 441 -20.08 36.00 0.27
N ILE A 442 -19.30 35.08 -0.32
CA ILE A 442 -18.67 33.97 0.43
C ILE A 442 -17.75 34.48 1.56
N GLU A 443 -17.09 35.63 1.38
CA GLU A 443 -16.23 36.25 2.40
C GLU A 443 -16.98 36.60 3.70
N SER A 444 -18.26 36.96 3.62
CA SER A 444 -19.11 37.21 4.80
C SER A 444 -19.46 35.94 5.59
N HIS A 445 -19.14 34.76 5.06
CA HIS A 445 -19.38 33.44 5.66
C HIS A 445 -18.08 32.78 6.17
N ARG A 446 -17.00 33.56 6.37
CA ARG A 446 -15.70 33.10 6.91
C ARG A 446 -15.87 32.29 8.21
N GLY A 447 -15.14 31.18 8.32
CA GLY A 447 -15.29 30.21 9.40
C GLY A 447 -16.63 29.45 9.40
N ARG A 448 -17.31 29.38 8.24
CA ARG A 448 -18.47 28.50 7.96
C ARG A 448 -18.47 27.96 6.52
N LEU A 449 -18.21 28.80 5.52
CA LEU A 449 -18.08 28.42 4.11
C LEU A 449 -16.94 29.23 3.47
N GLU A 450 -15.93 28.53 2.94
CA GLU A 450 -14.74 29.14 2.35
C GLU A 450 -14.29 28.38 1.09
N PHE A 451 -13.44 29.00 0.28
CA PHE A 451 -12.65 28.27 -0.72
C PHE A 451 -11.39 27.65 -0.07
N ALA A 452 -10.90 26.55 -0.63
CA ALA A 452 -9.54 26.10 -0.35
C ALA A 452 -8.52 27.08 -0.96
N GLU A 453 -7.37 27.28 -0.29
CA GLU A 453 -6.30 28.11 -0.85
C GLU A 453 -5.65 27.43 -2.05
N GLU A 454 -5.54 28.14 -3.16
CA GLU A 454 -4.95 27.65 -4.41
C GLU A 454 -3.90 28.60 -5.00
N GLN A 455 -2.90 28.03 -5.68
CA GLN A 455 -1.81 28.75 -6.34
C GLN A 455 -1.41 28.03 -7.64
N LEU A 456 -1.11 28.80 -8.70
CA LEU A 456 -0.59 28.25 -9.96
C LEU A 456 0.91 27.91 -9.84
N GLY A 457 1.30 26.69 -10.21
CA GLY A 457 2.69 26.22 -10.24
C GLY A 457 3.16 25.84 -11.65
N LYS A 458 4.49 25.85 -11.86
CA LYS A 458 5.14 25.49 -13.14
C LYS A 458 6.40 24.61 -12.97
N SER A 459 6.88 24.40 -11.74
CA SER A 459 8.14 23.71 -11.45
C SER A 459 8.16 23.04 -10.08
N GLY A 460 9.11 22.14 -9.82
CA GLY A 460 9.32 21.56 -8.49
C GLY A 460 9.75 22.56 -7.41
N LYS A 461 10.16 23.79 -7.79
CA LYS A 461 10.48 24.88 -6.86
C LYS A 461 9.22 25.52 -6.28
N ASP A 462 8.18 25.69 -7.10
CA ASP A 462 6.92 26.31 -6.67
C ASP A 462 6.22 25.39 -5.65
N ILE A 463 6.21 24.09 -5.93
CA ILE A 463 5.74 23.04 -4.99
C ILE A 463 6.51 23.10 -3.67
N ARG A 464 7.83 23.33 -3.69
CA ARG A 464 8.62 23.47 -2.46
C ARG A 464 8.22 24.72 -1.68
N SER A 465 8.19 25.89 -2.32
CA SER A 465 7.92 27.15 -1.64
C SER A 465 6.51 27.21 -1.04
N MET A 466 5.50 26.65 -1.74
CA MET A 466 4.15 26.56 -1.19
C MET A 466 4.06 25.53 -0.05
N LEU A 467 4.81 24.42 -0.11
CA LEU A 467 4.87 23.42 0.97
C LEU A 467 5.55 23.98 2.23
N GLU A 468 6.62 24.75 2.07
CA GLU A 468 7.30 25.48 3.17
C GLU A 468 6.32 26.47 3.83
N ARG A 469 5.58 27.27 3.05
CA ARG A 469 4.54 28.18 3.55
C ARG A 469 3.42 27.45 4.31
N VAL A 470 2.95 26.30 3.82
CA VAL A 470 1.91 25.49 4.48
C VAL A 470 2.44 24.79 5.75
N LEU A 471 3.74 24.48 5.80
CA LEU A 471 4.38 23.97 7.02
C LEU A 471 4.48 25.04 8.11
N GLU A 472 4.74 26.30 7.76
CA GLU A 472 4.71 27.43 8.70
C GLU A 472 3.32 27.65 9.32
N SER A 473 2.24 27.48 8.53
CA SER A 473 0.86 27.49 9.04
C SER A 473 0.41 26.18 9.70
N LYS A 474 1.24 25.12 9.66
CA LYS A 474 1.00 23.77 10.19
C LYS A 474 -0.10 22.96 9.48
N GLY A 475 -0.31 23.22 8.19
CA GLY A 475 -1.14 22.37 7.32
C GLY A 475 -0.48 21.02 6.98
N GLU A 476 -1.28 20.07 6.47
CA GLU A 476 -0.87 18.66 6.32
C GLU A 476 0.04 18.38 5.09
N GLY A 477 0.16 19.37 4.19
CA GLY A 477 0.88 19.27 2.91
C GLY A 477 0.13 19.96 1.77
N LEU A 478 0.34 19.49 0.54
CA LEU A 478 -0.31 20.02 -0.67
C LEU A 478 -1.05 18.93 -1.46
N VAL A 479 -2.03 19.36 -2.26
CA VAL A 479 -2.55 18.59 -3.40
C VAL A 479 -2.20 19.33 -4.69
N VAL A 480 -1.36 18.70 -5.52
CA VAL A 480 -0.99 19.22 -6.85
C VAL A 480 -1.92 18.58 -7.88
N LYS A 481 -2.65 19.38 -8.65
CA LYS A 481 -3.65 18.91 -9.62
C LYS A 481 -3.35 19.39 -11.05
N ARG A 482 -3.56 18.50 -12.02
CA ARG A 482 -3.48 18.77 -13.46
C ARG A 482 -4.69 19.58 -13.95
N LEU A 483 -4.46 20.70 -14.64
CA LEU A 483 -5.52 21.67 -15.00
C LEU A 483 -6.48 21.22 -16.10
N ASP A 484 -6.05 20.31 -16.98
CA ASP A 484 -6.86 19.70 -18.03
C ASP A 484 -7.52 18.37 -17.61
N ALA A 485 -7.40 17.98 -16.34
CA ALA A 485 -8.04 16.80 -15.77
C ALA A 485 -9.58 16.93 -15.70
N VAL A 486 -10.29 15.90 -16.17
CA VAL A 486 -11.69 15.65 -15.84
C VAL A 486 -11.82 15.08 -14.42
N TYR A 487 -13.00 15.18 -13.81
CA TYR A 487 -13.25 14.56 -12.51
C TYR A 487 -13.56 13.07 -12.66
N GLN A 488 -12.76 12.21 -12.03
CA GLN A 488 -12.94 10.76 -12.11
C GLN A 488 -13.30 10.18 -10.73
N THR A 489 -14.54 9.70 -10.60
CA THR A 489 -15.05 9.02 -9.39
C THR A 489 -14.19 7.81 -9.02
N ASN A 490 -13.86 7.65 -7.73
CA ASN A 490 -13.02 6.58 -7.16
C ASN A 490 -11.57 6.45 -7.72
N SER A 491 -11.21 7.22 -8.74
CA SER A 491 -9.89 7.15 -9.40
C SER A 491 -8.76 7.57 -8.48
N ARG A 492 -7.59 6.96 -8.69
CA ARG A 492 -6.30 7.27 -8.04
C ARG A 492 -5.21 7.65 -9.05
N GLY A 493 -5.62 8.09 -10.24
CA GLY A 493 -4.73 8.51 -11.31
C GLY A 493 -3.85 9.71 -10.92
N ALA A 494 -2.79 9.91 -11.70
CA ALA A 494 -1.80 10.97 -11.48
C ALA A 494 -2.33 12.41 -11.67
N ASP A 495 -3.60 12.59 -12.04
CA ASP A 495 -4.27 13.89 -12.13
C ASP A 495 -4.19 14.71 -10.86
N TRP A 496 -4.32 14.07 -9.69
CA TRP A 496 -4.25 14.70 -8.37
C TRP A 496 -3.16 13.98 -7.56
N VAL A 497 -2.05 14.65 -7.25
CA VAL A 497 -0.92 14.09 -6.49
C VAL A 497 -0.84 14.77 -5.13
N LYS A 498 -0.87 14.00 -4.03
CA LYS A 498 -0.61 14.56 -2.69
C LYS A 498 0.89 14.66 -2.44
N VAL A 499 1.35 15.85 -2.03
CA VAL A 499 2.74 16.14 -1.65
C VAL A 499 2.76 16.43 -0.15
N LYS A 500 3.73 15.88 0.56
CA LYS A 500 3.66 15.71 2.01
C LYS A 500 5.05 15.76 2.64
N PRO A 501 5.22 16.44 3.79
CA PRO A 501 6.53 16.57 4.44
C PRO A 501 7.13 15.22 4.81
N GLU A 502 6.33 14.31 5.38
CA GLU A 502 6.83 13.02 5.89
C GLU A 502 7.29 12.05 4.80
N TYR A 503 7.00 12.32 3.53
CA TYR A 503 7.49 11.54 2.39
C TYR A 503 8.90 11.98 1.95
N SER A 504 9.37 13.17 2.32
CA SER A 504 10.77 13.53 2.11
C SER A 504 11.67 12.83 3.13
N ASP A 505 12.83 12.36 2.69
CA ASP A 505 13.83 11.72 3.57
C ASP A 505 14.54 12.73 4.49
N GLN A 506 14.36 14.03 4.24
CA GLN A 506 15.01 15.14 4.91
C GLN A 506 14.10 15.90 5.89
N MET A 507 12.80 15.60 5.95
CA MET A 507 11.87 16.21 6.91
C MET A 507 10.94 15.17 7.56
N GLY A 508 10.60 15.43 8.82
CA GLY A 508 9.78 14.58 9.69
C GLY A 508 10.57 14.04 10.88
N GLU A 509 9.91 13.92 12.01
CA GLU A 509 10.50 13.49 13.28
C GLU A 509 10.67 11.96 13.28
N ASN A 510 11.92 11.52 13.41
CA ASN A 510 12.27 10.12 13.68
C ASN A 510 12.64 9.99 15.16
N LEU A 511 12.06 9.01 15.86
CA LEU A 511 12.40 8.70 17.25
C LEU A 511 12.82 7.24 17.40
N ASP A 512 13.99 7.03 17.99
CA ASP A 512 14.44 5.73 18.49
C ASP A 512 13.66 5.39 19.77
N LEU A 513 12.82 4.35 19.74
CA LEU A 513 11.95 3.92 20.85
C LEU A 513 12.19 2.45 21.24
N LEU A 514 12.09 2.13 22.53
CA LEU A 514 12.14 0.74 23.00
C LEU A 514 10.75 0.09 22.91
N VAL A 515 10.69 -1.17 22.50
CA VAL A 515 9.49 -2.01 22.57
C VAL A 515 9.28 -2.51 24.01
N LEU A 516 8.08 -2.35 24.57
CA LEU A 516 7.73 -2.76 25.93
C LEU A 516 6.67 -3.87 25.97
N GLY A 517 5.96 -4.09 24.86
CA GLY A 517 4.89 -5.09 24.75
C GLY A 517 4.31 -5.18 23.34
N GLY A 518 3.23 -5.95 23.17
CA GLY A 518 2.54 -6.07 21.90
C GLY A 518 1.14 -6.71 21.97
N TRP A 519 0.45 -6.69 20.82
CA TRP A 519 -0.88 -7.29 20.64
C TRP A 519 -0.90 -8.31 19.52
N TRP A 520 -1.65 -9.39 19.73
CA TRP A 520 -1.86 -10.44 18.75
C TRP A 520 -2.65 -9.92 17.54
N GLY A 521 -2.27 -10.39 16.35
CA GLY A 521 -2.87 -9.98 15.09
C GLY A 521 -4.20 -10.63 14.75
N LYS A 522 -4.69 -10.24 13.56
CA LYS A 522 -5.84 -10.85 12.91
C LYS A 522 -5.68 -10.80 11.39
N GLY A 523 -6.34 -11.71 10.67
CA GLY A 523 -6.21 -11.81 9.20
C GLY A 523 -4.82 -12.30 8.80
N GLY A 524 -4.16 -11.65 7.84
CA GLY A 524 -2.79 -11.97 7.41
C GLY A 524 -1.68 -11.75 8.47
N ARG A 525 -2.04 -11.50 9.74
CA ARG A 525 -1.13 -11.43 10.90
C ARG A 525 -1.62 -12.29 12.08
N THR A 526 -2.54 -13.21 11.82
CA THR A 526 -2.96 -14.31 12.73
C THR A 526 -1.72 -15.03 13.27
N GLY A 527 -1.73 -15.44 14.54
CA GLY A 527 -0.60 -16.07 15.22
C GLY A 527 0.66 -15.21 15.43
N LYS A 528 0.70 -13.95 14.96
CA LYS A 528 1.87 -13.05 15.08
C LYS A 528 1.56 -11.81 15.94
N ILE A 529 2.59 -11.21 16.51
CA ILE A 529 2.48 -9.94 17.25
C ILE A 529 2.43 -8.80 16.23
N SER A 530 1.22 -8.30 15.97
CA SER A 530 0.93 -7.40 14.83
C SER A 530 1.10 -5.92 15.11
N SER A 531 1.12 -5.56 16.40
CA SER A 531 1.26 -4.19 16.90
C SER A 531 2.17 -4.21 18.11
N LEU A 532 3.12 -3.28 18.18
CA LEU A 532 4.06 -3.11 19.27
C LEU A 532 3.64 -1.92 20.15
N LEU A 533 3.83 -2.06 21.46
CA LEU A 533 3.79 -0.97 22.42
C LEU A 533 5.21 -0.43 22.58
N CYS A 534 5.40 0.88 22.38
CA CYS A 534 6.69 1.53 22.46
C CYS A 534 6.68 2.64 23.53
N GLY A 535 7.85 2.85 24.15
CA GLY A 535 8.01 3.84 25.21
C GLY A 535 9.42 4.44 25.29
N LEU A 536 9.58 5.35 26.24
CA LEU A 536 10.81 6.09 26.52
C LEU A 536 11.37 5.63 27.87
N ARG A 537 12.70 5.71 28.03
CA ARG A 537 13.36 5.45 29.31
C ARG A 537 13.20 6.65 30.24
N ASN A 538 12.87 6.41 31.51
CA ASN A 538 12.88 7.45 32.53
C ASN A 538 14.33 7.72 32.94
N GLN A 539 14.73 8.98 32.92
CA GLN A 539 16.09 9.43 33.20
C GLN A 539 16.22 9.70 34.70
N GLN A 540 16.29 8.59 35.45
CA GLN A 540 16.71 8.58 36.85
C GLN A 540 18.11 9.21 36.97
N HIS A 541 18.32 9.97 38.04
CA HIS A 541 19.65 10.42 38.41
C HIS A 541 20.38 9.26 39.08
N ASP A 542 21.55 8.89 38.59
CA ASP A 542 22.31 7.74 39.09
C ASP A 542 22.82 8.04 40.50
N ASP A 543 22.15 7.48 41.51
CA ASP A 543 22.38 7.71 42.94
C ASP A 543 22.99 6.48 43.64
N GLY A 544 23.44 5.49 42.86
CA GLY A 544 24.08 4.26 43.35
C GLY A 544 23.13 3.28 44.05
N SER A 545 21.81 3.51 43.97
CA SER A 545 20.77 2.69 44.62
C SER A 545 20.59 1.29 44.01
N GLY A 546 20.99 1.10 42.75
CA GLY A 546 20.81 -0.16 42.03
C GLY A 546 19.37 -0.42 41.57
N GLU A 547 18.48 0.58 41.57
CA GLU A 547 17.13 0.41 41.02
C GLU A 547 17.14 0.06 39.51
N SER A 548 16.24 -0.84 39.10
CA SER A 548 16.02 -1.17 37.69
C SER A 548 15.44 0.04 36.92
N PRO A 549 15.93 0.34 35.71
CA PRO A 549 15.47 1.49 34.95
C PRO A 549 13.97 1.42 34.63
N LYS A 550 13.25 2.49 34.97
CA LYS A 550 11.81 2.63 34.71
C LYS A 550 11.57 3.15 33.28
N PHE A 551 10.48 2.71 32.64
CA PHE A 551 10.10 3.06 31.27
C PHE A 551 8.65 3.52 31.22
N THR A 552 8.39 4.61 30.49
CA THR A 552 7.03 5.15 30.34
C THR A 552 6.49 4.92 28.93
N THR A 553 5.25 4.41 28.86
CA THR A 553 4.54 4.15 27.60
C THR A 553 4.26 5.42 26.81
N PHE A 554 4.49 5.37 25.49
CA PHE A 554 4.38 6.54 24.59
C PHE A 554 3.44 6.31 23.40
N CYS A 555 3.62 5.24 22.62
CA CYS A 555 2.86 5.04 21.38
C CYS A 555 2.71 3.56 20.99
N LYS A 556 1.88 3.33 19.96
CA LYS A 556 1.47 2.01 19.49
C LYS A 556 1.67 1.90 17.97
N ILE A 557 2.38 0.88 17.53
CA ILE A 557 2.91 0.79 16.16
C ILE A 557 2.48 -0.52 15.51
N GLY A 558 1.59 -0.44 14.52
CA GLY A 558 1.08 -1.59 13.75
C GLY A 558 1.35 -1.52 12.24
N SER A 559 2.27 -0.66 11.82
CA SER A 559 2.58 -0.43 10.39
C SER A 559 4.04 -0.02 10.18
N GLY A 560 4.54 -0.23 8.95
CA GLY A 560 5.92 0.03 8.55
C GLY A 560 6.80 -1.22 8.48
N MET A 561 6.47 -2.24 9.28
CA MET A 561 7.18 -3.53 9.34
C MET A 561 6.82 -4.45 8.16
N SER A 562 7.82 -5.20 7.67
CA SER A 562 7.69 -6.23 6.62
C SER A 562 7.04 -7.53 7.12
N TYR A 563 6.82 -8.51 6.24
CA TYR A 563 6.34 -9.84 6.66
C TYR A 563 7.40 -10.59 7.47
N GLU A 564 8.65 -10.55 7.00
CA GLU A 564 9.85 -11.16 7.60
C GLU A 564 10.07 -10.59 9.01
N ASP A 565 9.81 -9.28 9.21
CA ASP A 565 9.92 -8.60 10.51
C ASP A 565 9.00 -9.23 11.58
N TYR A 566 7.73 -9.48 11.24
CA TYR A 566 6.77 -10.06 12.18
C TYR A 566 7.13 -11.49 12.59
N GLU A 567 7.87 -12.21 11.74
CA GLU A 567 8.40 -13.54 12.06
C GLU A 567 9.64 -13.46 12.95
N TRP A 568 10.55 -12.53 12.69
CA TRP A 568 11.68 -12.28 13.56
C TRP A 568 11.24 -11.90 14.98
N ILE A 569 10.29 -10.98 15.11
CA ILE A 569 9.73 -10.49 16.39
C ILE A 569 9.12 -11.63 17.19
N LEU A 570 8.39 -12.53 16.53
CA LEU A 570 7.77 -13.69 17.17
C LEU A 570 8.81 -14.76 17.53
N ASN A 571 9.67 -15.14 16.57
CA ASN A 571 10.55 -16.31 16.70
C ASN A 571 11.74 -16.04 17.61
N LYS A 572 12.44 -14.91 17.44
CA LYS A 572 13.64 -14.59 18.25
C LYS A 572 13.29 -14.31 19.71
N HIS A 573 12.14 -13.70 19.97
CA HIS A 573 11.71 -13.33 21.32
C HIS A 573 10.62 -14.25 21.90
N LYS A 574 10.35 -15.42 21.29
CA LYS A 574 9.24 -16.33 21.69
C LYS A 574 9.22 -16.67 23.19
N GLN A 575 10.39 -16.82 23.80
CA GLN A 575 10.56 -17.16 25.23
C GLN A 575 10.52 -15.94 26.17
N HIS A 576 10.52 -14.72 25.64
CA HIS A 576 10.58 -13.47 26.41
C HIS A 576 9.24 -12.70 26.46
N TRP A 577 8.25 -13.12 25.67
CA TRP A 577 6.90 -12.57 25.70
C TRP A 577 6.11 -13.16 26.87
N ILE A 578 5.84 -12.32 27.87
CA ILE A 578 5.10 -12.68 29.10
C ILE A 578 3.65 -12.18 28.99
N PRO A 579 2.62 -12.98 29.30
CA PRO A 579 1.23 -12.51 29.34
C PRO A 579 1.08 -11.31 30.28
N PHE A 580 0.42 -10.25 29.80
CA PHE A 580 0.27 -9.02 30.59
C PHE A 580 -0.92 -9.10 31.57
N ASP A 581 -0.63 -9.08 32.87
CA ASP A 581 -1.66 -8.84 33.89
C ASP A 581 -2.00 -7.35 33.99
N ARG A 582 -3.30 -7.06 34.11
CA ARG A 582 -3.86 -5.71 34.26
C ARG A 582 -4.06 -5.32 35.72
N GLN A 583 -4.03 -6.27 36.65
CA GLN A 583 -4.16 -6.01 38.08
C GLN A 583 -2.78 -5.68 38.68
N ASN A 584 -1.75 -6.45 38.30
CA ASN A 584 -0.37 -6.29 38.76
C ASN A 584 0.56 -5.99 37.56
N PRO A 585 0.60 -4.73 37.05
CA PRO A 585 1.55 -4.35 36.02
C PRO A 585 3.00 -4.40 36.56
N PRO A 586 4.02 -4.64 35.71
CA PRO A 586 5.42 -4.71 36.18
C PRO A 586 5.93 -3.37 36.72
N ASP A 587 6.70 -3.39 37.82
CA ASP A 587 7.18 -2.18 38.52
C ASP A 587 8.05 -1.25 37.66
N TRP A 588 8.69 -1.78 36.61
CA TRP A 588 9.48 -1.01 35.64
C TRP A 588 8.63 -0.28 34.58
N LEU A 589 7.32 -0.53 34.49
CA LEU A 589 6.45 -0.08 33.40
C LEU A 589 5.42 0.97 33.86
N THR A 590 5.65 2.24 33.52
CA THR A 590 4.70 3.33 33.78
C THR A 590 3.62 3.42 32.70
N LEU A 591 2.37 3.23 33.14
CA LEU A 591 1.15 3.17 32.34
C LEU A 591 0.30 4.46 32.44
N GLY A 592 -0.68 4.60 31.55
CA GLY A 592 -1.69 5.66 31.60
C GLY A 592 -2.77 5.39 32.64
N ALA A 593 -3.16 6.43 33.38
CA ALA A 593 -4.09 6.32 34.52
C ALA A 593 -5.50 5.83 34.15
N SER A 594 -5.93 5.92 32.89
CA SER A 594 -7.30 5.57 32.45
C SER A 594 -7.34 4.78 31.13
N GLY A 595 -6.24 4.72 30.38
CA GLY A 595 -6.15 4.17 29.03
C GLY A 595 -6.43 2.66 28.92
N THR A 596 -6.65 2.22 27.68
CA THR A 596 -6.58 0.80 27.27
C THR A 596 -5.66 0.56 26.07
N GLU A 597 -5.12 1.62 25.46
CA GLU A 597 -4.21 1.53 24.31
C GLU A 597 -2.74 1.29 24.72
N ASP A 598 -2.44 1.46 26.01
CA ASP A 598 -1.18 1.20 26.69
C ASP A 598 -1.11 -0.20 27.34
N LYS A 599 -2.21 -0.97 27.28
CA LYS A 599 -2.35 -2.28 27.94
C LYS A 599 -2.25 -3.40 26.90
N PRO A 600 -1.07 -4.02 26.73
CA PRO A 600 -0.81 -5.01 25.69
C PRO A 600 -1.49 -6.36 25.97
N ASP A 601 -1.41 -7.30 25.02
CA ASP A 601 -1.73 -8.71 25.29
C ASP A 601 -0.52 -9.42 25.95
N VAL A 602 0.70 -9.03 25.57
CA VAL A 602 1.98 -9.52 26.11
C VAL A 602 2.96 -8.37 26.36
N VAL A 603 3.77 -8.48 27.42
CA VAL A 603 4.92 -7.58 27.69
C VAL A 603 6.24 -8.30 27.43
N ILE A 604 7.30 -7.54 27.17
CA ILE A 604 8.68 -8.04 27.11
C ILE A 604 9.54 -7.22 28.07
N ARG A 605 10.41 -7.89 28.82
CA ARG A 605 11.30 -7.17 29.76
C ARG A 605 12.33 -6.33 28.99
N PRO A 606 12.69 -5.12 29.45
CA PRO A 606 13.57 -4.20 28.72
C PRO A 606 14.90 -4.82 28.26
N GLU A 607 15.50 -5.68 29.08
CA GLU A 607 16.82 -6.28 28.83
C GLU A 607 16.81 -7.30 27.68
N ASN A 608 15.64 -7.88 27.39
CA ASN A 608 15.43 -8.87 26.33
C ASN A 608 14.71 -8.26 25.12
N SER A 609 14.51 -6.95 25.09
CA SER A 609 13.76 -6.24 24.06
C SER A 609 14.67 -5.61 23.00
N PHE A 610 14.06 -4.94 22.02
CA PHE A 610 14.70 -4.32 20.87
C PHE A 610 14.19 -2.91 20.61
N VAL A 611 15.00 -2.13 19.89
CA VAL A 611 14.71 -0.73 19.52
C VAL A 611 14.16 -0.67 18.10
N VAL A 612 13.24 0.26 17.86
CA VAL A 612 12.70 0.59 16.54
C VAL A 612 12.87 2.07 16.23
N GLU A 613 13.28 2.41 15.00
CA GLU A 613 13.21 3.79 14.47
C GLU A 613 11.76 4.07 14.06
N VAL A 614 11.16 5.15 14.57
CA VAL A 614 9.74 5.45 14.39
C VAL A 614 9.55 6.83 13.77
N LYS A 615 8.94 6.89 12.57
CA LYS A 615 8.55 8.14 11.92
C LYS A 615 7.05 8.38 12.09
N ALA A 616 6.67 9.62 12.43
CA ALA A 616 5.29 10.06 12.59
C ALA A 616 5.00 11.35 11.79
N SER A 617 3.73 11.78 11.75
CA SER A 617 3.36 13.09 11.19
C SER A 617 3.43 14.23 12.21
N GLU A 618 3.08 13.95 13.46
CA GLU A 618 3.11 14.91 14.58
C GLU A 618 3.01 14.18 15.94
N ILE A 619 3.30 14.89 17.03
CA ILE A 619 3.05 14.47 18.41
C ILE A 619 1.81 15.18 18.96
N VAL A 620 0.80 14.41 19.38
CA VAL A 620 -0.50 14.90 19.86
C VAL A 620 -0.70 14.62 21.36
N PRO A 621 -1.45 15.45 22.10
CA PRO A 621 -1.86 15.12 23.47
C PRO A 621 -2.70 13.84 23.53
N ALA A 622 -2.45 13.01 24.54
CA ALA A 622 -3.09 11.71 24.77
C ALA A 622 -3.29 11.49 26.28
N ALA A 623 -3.87 12.49 26.95
CA ALA A 623 -4.04 12.52 28.40
C ALA A 623 -4.68 11.24 28.96
N GLY A 624 -4.07 10.67 30.00
CA GLY A 624 -4.48 9.42 30.66
C GLY A 624 -4.40 8.14 29.80
N THR A 625 -4.10 8.24 28.51
CA THR A 625 -4.17 7.13 27.54
C THR A 625 -2.84 6.37 27.40
N PHE A 626 -1.72 7.09 27.53
CA PHE A 626 -0.36 6.57 27.65
C PHE A 626 0.32 7.29 28.81
N GLY A 627 1.33 6.69 29.45
CA GLY A 627 1.97 7.25 30.66
C GLY A 627 2.61 8.64 30.44
N ILE A 628 3.12 8.91 29.23
CA ILE A 628 3.68 10.23 28.86
C ILE A 628 2.60 11.31 28.65
N ASN A 629 1.31 10.95 28.59
CA ASN A 629 0.17 11.84 28.29
C ASN A 629 0.23 12.50 26.89
N TYR A 630 1.15 12.07 26.02
CA TYR A 630 1.26 12.42 24.61
C TYR A 630 1.52 11.14 23.80
N THR A 631 1.20 11.16 22.50
CA THR A 631 1.48 10.05 21.59
C THR A 631 1.77 10.54 20.16
N MET A 632 2.26 9.66 19.30
CA MET A 632 2.55 9.96 17.90
C MET A 632 1.29 9.75 17.02
N ARG A 633 1.04 10.65 16.07
CA ARG A 633 0.01 10.47 15.04
C ARG A 633 0.60 9.77 13.81
N PHE A 634 -0.13 8.76 13.31
CA PHE A 634 0.28 7.88 12.21
C PHE A 634 1.70 7.28 12.33
N PRO A 635 2.14 6.77 13.50
CA PRO A 635 3.48 6.24 13.68
C PRO A 635 3.72 5.00 12.81
N ARG A 636 4.92 4.93 12.24
CA ARG A 636 5.40 3.81 11.43
C ARG A 636 6.78 3.43 11.90
N CYS A 637 7.03 2.13 12.05
CA CYS A 637 8.40 1.64 12.06
C CYS A 637 9.04 1.99 10.70
N ARG A 638 10.24 2.57 10.74
CA ARG A 638 11.09 2.78 9.57
C ARG A 638 12.17 1.69 9.49
N TYR A 639 12.68 1.28 10.65
CA TYR A 639 13.73 0.29 10.78
C TYR A 639 13.62 -0.42 12.14
N ILE A 640 14.06 -1.69 12.20
CA ILE A 640 14.21 -2.46 13.45
C ILE A 640 15.70 -2.74 13.65
N TYR A 641 16.22 -2.39 14.83
CA TYR A 641 17.62 -2.65 15.16
C TYR A 641 17.77 -4.09 15.70
N TRP A 642 18.10 -5.00 14.80
CA TRP A 642 18.10 -6.45 15.07
C TRP A 642 19.19 -6.90 16.07
N ASP A 643 20.31 -6.18 16.12
CA ASP A 643 21.49 -6.52 16.93
C ASP A 643 22.46 -5.32 17.09
N LYS A 644 23.65 -5.54 17.66
CA LYS A 644 24.68 -4.49 17.81
C LYS A 644 25.55 -4.27 16.56
N ALA A 645 25.56 -5.15 15.55
CA ALA A 645 26.32 -4.97 14.31
C ALA A 645 25.53 -4.25 13.22
N SER A 646 24.20 -4.40 13.17
CA SER A 646 23.30 -3.59 12.31
C SER A 646 23.19 -2.10 12.71
N ARG A 647 24.06 -1.62 13.60
CA ARG A 647 24.28 -0.21 13.93
C ARG A 647 24.75 0.63 12.72
N ASP A 648 25.40 0.02 11.73
CA ASP A 648 26.02 0.72 10.59
C ASP A 648 25.04 1.05 9.44
N HIS A 649 23.78 1.39 9.76
CA HIS A 649 22.85 1.91 8.75
C HIS A 649 23.31 3.32 8.29
N PRO A 650 23.40 3.62 6.97
CA PRO A 650 24.05 4.84 6.46
C PRO A 650 23.20 6.12 6.59
N SER A 651 22.65 6.38 7.77
CA SER A 651 21.90 7.59 8.12
C SER A 651 22.83 8.78 8.44
N GLY A 652 23.76 9.07 7.53
CA GLY A 652 24.43 10.37 7.38
C GLY A 652 25.13 10.99 8.60
N GLY A 653 26.15 10.35 9.17
CA GLY A 653 27.05 11.01 10.11
C GLY A 653 28.22 10.13 10.59
N ASP A 654 29.45 10.51 10.24
CA ASP A 654 30.68 9.90 10.76
C ASP A 654 30.78 10.09 12.27
N ASP A 655 30.57 9.02 13.05
CA ASP A 655 30.93 8.92 14.48
C ASP A 655 30.66 7.48 15.00
N HIS A 656 31.54 6.53 14.68
CA HIS A 656 31.49 5.19 15.30
C HIS A 656 32.08 5.26 16.72
N GLN A 657 31.23 5.40 17.74
CA GLN A 657 31.47 4.90 19.12
C GLN A 657 30.21 5.09 19.98
N ASP A 658 30.06 4.25 21.00
CA ASP A 658 28.79 3.94 21.66
C ASP A 658 27.88 5.14 21.96
N ARG A 659 26.67 5.03 21.40
CA ARG A 659 25.51 5.87 21.63
C ARG A 659 24.41 4.97 22.20
N ASP A 660 23.85 5.38 23.32
CA ASP A 660 22.69 4.71 23.92
C ASP A 660 21.46 5.02 23.03
N MET A 661 20.85 4.00 22.43
CA MET A 661 19.96 4.12 21.26
C MET A 661 18.49 4.32 21.63
N TRP A 662 18.19 5.11 22.67
CA TRP A 662 16.82 5.45 23.03
C TRP A 662 16.69 6.91 23.46
N ASN A 663 15.52 7.48 23.22
CA ASN A 663 15.15 8.78 23.77
C ASN A 663 14.69 8.62 25.23
N SER A 664 15.08 9.55 26.10
CA SER A 664 14.79 9.50 27.54
C SER A 664 14.06 10.75 28.05
N VAL A 665 13.29 10.60 29.14
CA VAL A 665 12.48 11.68 29.75
C VAL A 665 12.97 11.95 31.17
N SER A 666 13.21 13.21 31.54
CA SER A 666 13.69 13.59 32.88
C SER A 666 12.58 13.56 33.93
N ASP A 667 12.81 12.86 35.04
CA ASP A 667 11.79 12.46 36.05
C ASP A 667 10.95 13.59 36.67
N ASN A 668 11.41 14.85 36.63
CA ASN A 668 10.69 16.01 37.17
C ASN A 668 9.53 16.46 36.24
N VAL A 669 8.51 15.61 36.08
CA VAL A 669 7.33 15.83 35.21
C VAL A 669 6.07 16.26 35.98
N THR A 670 6.21 17.22 36.90
CA THR A 670 5.06 17.99 37.44
C THR A 670 4.75 19.17 36.52
N ILE A 671 4.29 18.89 35.28
CA ILE A 671 4.38 19.85 34.17
C ILE A 671 3.04 20.50 33.78
N THR A 672 3.07 21.84 33.70
CA THR A 672 2.12 22.67 32.95
C THR A 672 2.43 22.68 31.44
N GLU A 673 1.37 22.60 30.62
CA GLU A 673 1.38 22.25 29.19
C GLU A 673 2.49 22.88 28.32
N ARG A 674 2.84 24.15 28.58
CA ARG A 674 3.85 24.89 27.78
C ARG A 674 5.26 24.32 27.87
N SER A 675 5.63 23.66 28.98
CA SER A 675 7.01 23.18 29.19
C SER A 675 7.34 21.91 28.41
N LEU A 676 6.38 20.97 28.30
CA LEU A 676 6.59 19.69 27.61
C LEU A 676 6.85 19.88 26.11
N LYS A 677 6.13 20.80 25.45
CA LYS A 677 6.31 21.07 24.01
C LYS A 677 7.66 21.73 23.69
N PHE A 678 8.21 22.51 24.62
CA PHE A 678 9.57 23.03 24.52
C PHE A 678 10.62 21.93 24.75
N LYS A 679 10.48 21.13 25.82
CA LYS A 679 11.42 20.03 26.13
C LYS A 679 11.46 18.92 25.07
N PHE A 680 10.35 18.59 24.41
CA PHE A 680 10.37 17.65 23.28
C PHE A 680 11.12 18.23 22.08
N LEU A 681 10.92 19.52 21.76
CA LEU A 681 11.67 20.21 20.71
C LEU A 681 13.16 20.35 21.06
N GLU A 682 13.49 20.40 22.36
CA GLU A 682 14.86 20.40 22.88
C GLU A 682 15.51 19.01 22.80
N LEU A 683 14.79 17.93 23.15
CA LEU A 683 15.22 16.54 22.95
C LEU A 683 15.52 16.23 21.48
N LEU A 684 14.68 16.73 20.56
CA LEU A 684 14.87 16.65 19.11
C LEU A 684 16.13 17.42 18.60
N ASN A 685 16.77 18.25 19.43
CA ASN A 685 17.93 19.06 19.08
C ASN A 685 19.18 18.83 19.98
N GLN A 686 19.11 17.96 20.98
CA GLN A 686 20.24 17.73 21.90
C GLN A 686 21.29 16.75 21.31
N PRO A 687 22.60 17.07 21.39
CA PRO A 687 23.64 16.12 21.03
C PRO A 687 23.65 14.94 22.01
N LYS A 688 23.63 13.72 21.46
CA LYS A 688 23.55 12.46 22.24
C LYS A 688 24.66 12.40 23.30
N ARG A 689 24.28 12.35 24.60
CA ARG A 689 25.23 12.30 25.72
C ARG A 689 25.89 10.92 25.80
N LYS A 690 27.20 10.88 26.09
CA LYS A 690 27.92 9.64 26.44
C LYS A 690 27.73 9.31 27.93
N TYR A 691 27.64 8.02 28.24
CA TYR A 691 27.94 7.48 29.56
C TYR A 691 29.46 7.25 29.67
N THR A 692 29.99 7.18 30.90
CA THR A 692 31.41 6.91 31.16
C THR A 692 31.54 6.06 32.40
N ASP A 693 31.88 4.78 32.22
CA ASP A 693 32.33 3.91 33.30
C ASP A 693 33.72 4.33 33.81
N GLU A 694 34.04 3.94 35.04
CA GLU A 694 35.17 4.50 35.79
C GLU A 694 36.52 3.86 35.44
N GLU A 695 37.50 4.67 35.02
CA GLU A 695 38.89 4.53 35.48
C GLU A 695 39.73 5.79 35.22
N GLY A 696 40.63 6.14 36.16
CA GLY A 696 41.91 6.78 35.83
C GLY A 696 41.98 8.26 35.37
N GLY A 697 41.72 9.20 36.28
CA GLY A 697 42.70 10.27 36.55
C GLY A 697 42.77 11.56 35.69
N SER A 698 42.65 12.69 36.39
CA SER A 698 43.52 13.88 36.26
C SER A 698 43.97 14.38 34.86
N SER A 699 43.45 15.54 34.44
CA SER A 699 44.14 16.81 34.72
C SER A 699 43.43 18.05 34.14
N ARG A 700 43.78 19.23 34.68
CA ARG A 700 43.33 20.54 34.17
C ARG A 700 44.14 20.96 32.94
N ARG A 701 43.49 21.55 31.93
CA ARG A 701 44.05 22.77 31.31
C ARG A 701 42.97 23.78 30.90
N LYS A 702 43.08 25.00 31.42
CA LYS A 702 42.19 26.12 31.10
C LYS A 702 42.56 26.75 29.76
N LYS A 703 41.53 27.28 29.06
CA LYS A 703 41.53 28.40 28.11
C LYS A 703 42.89 28.97 27.66
N ARG A 704 42.99 29.27 26.36
CA ARG A 704 43.10 30.68 25.96
C ARG A 704 42.36 31.00 24.66
N GLN A 705 42.00 32.27 24.59
CA GLN A 705 41.10 32.92 23.64
C GLN A 705 41.95 33.78 22.70
N THR A 706 41.67 33.77 21.39
CA THR A 706 42.22 34.75 20.44
C THR A 706 41.23 35.02 19.32
N THR A 707 41.33 36.20 18.70
CA THR A 707 40.27 36.82 17.89
C THR A 707 40.46 36.67 16.39
N SER A 708 39.33 36.46 15.70
CA SER A 708 38.97 36.89 14.34
C SER A 708 40.08 37.24 13.33
N ARG A 709 40.02 36.57 12.18
CA ARG A 709 40.00 37.27 10.87
C ARG A 709 39.16 36.53 9.85
N ARG A 710 38.37 37.26 9.06
CA ARG A 710 37.65 36.73 7.88
C ARG A 710 38.67 36.20 6.85
N VAL A 711 38.33 35.10 6.18
CA VAL A 711 38.91 34.74 4.88
C VAL A 711 37.85 34.96 3.80
N THR A 712 38.27 35.58 2.70
CA THR A 712 37.40 36.10 1.63
C THR A 712 36.85 34.99 0.73
N VAL A 713 35.62 35.16 0.24
CA VAL A 713 35.07 34.35 -0.86
C VAL A 713 35.97 34.52 -2.10
N CYS A 714 36.71 33.47 -2.45
CA CYS A 714 37.53 33.49 -3.66
C CYS A 714 36.63 33.20 -4.89
N ARG A 715 36.85 33.95 -5.98
CA ARG A 715 36.04 33.86 -7.20
C ARG A 715 36.35 32.60 -8.01
N ARG A 716 35.49 32.32 -9.01
CA ARG A 716 35.77 31.40 -10.12
C ARG A 716 37.21 31.56 -10.61
N ASN A 717 38.02 30.50 -10.49
CA ASN A 717 39.32 30.42 -11.14
C ASN A 717 39.20 29.60 -12.42
N THR A 718 39.77 30.13 -13.49
CA THR A 718 39.90 29.49 -14.80
C THR A 718 40.96 28.39 -14.79
N TRP A 719 40.89 27.53 -15.81
CA TRP A 719 41.86 26.50 -16.17
C TRP A 719 43.32 26.88 -15.87
N LYS A 720 44.04 25.97 -15.19
CA LYS A 720 45.50 25.98 -15.08
C LYS A 720 46.07 24.65 -15.56
N VAL A 721 46.60 24.63 -16.78
CA VAL A 721 47.57 23.61 -17.19
C VAL A 721 48.89 23.95 -16.48
N GLY A 722 49.47 22.98 -15.77
CA GLY A 722 50.60 23.19 -14.88
C GLY A 722 51.95 23.11 -15.57
N SER A 723 52.44 24.20 -16.19
CA SER A 723 53.83 24.29 -16.63
C SER A 723 54.75 24.67 -15.46
N SER A 724 55.40 23.68 -14.83
CA SER A 724 56.49 23.92 -13.88
C SER A 724 57.77 24.39 -14.60
N LYS A 725 58.63 25.11 -13.87
CA LYS A 725 59.84 25.74 -14.43
C LYS A 725 60.99 24.74 -14.63
N GLU A 726 61.98 25.18 -15.42
CA GLU A 726 63.21 24.47 -15.82
C GLU A 726 62.96 23.25 -16.72
N SER A 727 63.37 23.40 -17.99
CA SER A 727 63.13 22.41 -19.05
C SER A 727 64.34 21.47 -19.18
N PRO A 728 64.27 20.20 -18.76
CA PRO A 728 65.14 19.20 -19.35
C PRO A 728 64.82 19.10 -20.85
N SER A 729 65.84 19.00 -21.70
CA SER A 729 65.62 18.79 -23.13
C SER A 729 64.88 17.48 -23.37
N VAL A 730 63.82 17.53 -24.19
CA VAL A 730 63.00 16.36 -24.54
C VAL A 730 63.89 15.32 -25.23
N ARG A 731 64.06 14.14 -24.61
CA ARG A 731 65.09 13.16 -25.03
C ARG A 731 64.61 12.21 -26.14
N ASP A 732 63.33 11.86 -26.11
CA ASP A 732 62.63 11.05 -27.11
C ASP A 732 61.24 11.63 -27.32
N SER A 733 60.56 11.29 -28.43
CA SER A 733 59.24 11.85 -28.79
C SER A 733 58.06 10.87 -28.62
N TRP A 734 58.23 9.76 -27.90
CA TRP A 734 57.26 8.65 -27.94
C TRP A 734 55.92 8.94 -27.23
N SER A 735 55.90 9.77 -26.17
CA SER A 735 54.67 10.11 -25.43
C SER A 735 54.01 11.42 -25.89
N ARG A 736 54.37 11.91 -27.08
CA ARG A 736 53.86 13.16 -27.64
C ARG A 736 52.36 13.08 -27.92
N GLY A 737 51.58 13.95 -27.28
CA GLY A 737 50.10 13.91 -27.32
C GLY A 737 49.46 13.00 -26.26
N LEU A 738 50.24 12.43 -25.34
CA LEU A 738 49.72 11.79 -24.14
C LEU A 738 49.38 12.85 -23.07
N THR A 739 48.21 12.73 -22.44
CA THR A 739 47.82 13.52 -21.26
C THR A 739 47.55 12.58 -20.10
N THR A 740 48.08 12.88 -18.91
CA THR A 740 47.97 12.01 -17.73
C THR A 740 47.51 12.76 -16.47
N ASP A 741 46.78 12.05 -15.58
CA ASP A 741 46.54 12.48 -14.20
C ASP A 741 47.15 11.44 -13.25
N VAL A 742 48.19 11.83 -12.52
CA VAL A 742 48.86 10.97 -11.54
C VAL A 742 48.18 11.15 -10.18
N ILE A 743 47.27 10.26 -9.80
CA ILE A 743 46.55 10.36 -8.52
C ILE A 743 47.46 10.05 -7.33
N LYS A 744 48.32 9.02 -7.45
CA LYS A 744 49.27 8.59 -6.41
C LYS A 744 50.55 8.07 -7.08
N GLY A 745 51.71 8.40 -6.52
CA GLY A 745 52.99 7.81 -6.91
C GLY A 745 53.18 6.39 -6.38
N ASP A 746 54.26 5.77 -6.84
CA ASP A 746 54.71 4.43 -6.47
C ASP A 746 55.77 4.49 -5.36
N PRO A 747 55.98 3.47 -4.49
CA PRO A 747 57.01 3.51 -3.46
C PRO A 747 58.44 3.76 -3.96
N GLN A 748 58.75 3.49 -5.24
CA GLN A 748 60.04 3.87 -5.84
C GLN A 748 60.07 5.30 -6.40
N ASN A 749 58.93 5.86 -6.84
CA ASN A 749 58.83 7.18 -7.48
C ASN A 749 57.60 7.96 -7.02
N ASP A 750 57.85 9.03 -6.26
CA ASP A 750 56.87 10.04 -5.88
C ASP A 750 56.14 10.64 -7.09
N LYS A 751 54.91 11.11 -6.88
CA LYS A 751 54.05 11.72 -7.92
C LYS A 751 54.81 12.72 -8.82
N ALA A 752 55.58 13.64 -8.22
CA ALA A 752 56.32 14.66 -8.96
C ALA A 752 57.42 14.10 -9.88
N LYS A 753 58.03 12.95 -9.53
CA LYS A 753 59.02 12.25 -10.38
C LYS A 753 58.33 11.63 -11.60
N LEU A 754 57.15 11.04 -11.42
CA LEU A 754 56.34 10.48 -12.51
C LEU A 754 55.83 11.58 -13.46
N GLU A 755 55.33 12.70 -12.94
CA GLU A 755 54.94 13.88 -13.75
C GLU A 755 56.13 14.41 -14.56
N ALA A 756 57.32 14.52 -13.96
CA ALA A 756 58.54 14.93 -14.65
C ALA A 756 59.02 13.91 -15.72
N LEU A 757 58.92 12.60 -15.46
CA LEU A 757 59.28 11.55 -16.42
C LEU A 757 58.38 11.57 -17.66
N VAL A 758 57.06 11.73 -17.48
CA VAL A 758 56.11 11.85 -18.62
C VAL A 758 56.45 13.07 -19.47
N HIS A 759 56.78 14.21 -18.84
CA HIS A 759 57.17 15.44 -19.53
C HIS A 759 58.51 15.32 -20.29
N ALA A 760 59.51 14.65 -19.72
CA ALA A 760 60.84 14.48 -20.33
C ALA A 760 60.85 13.69 -21.65
N HIS A 761 59.80 12.88 -21.91
CA HIS A 761 59.60 12.13 -23.15
C HIS A 761 58.49 12.73 -24.07
N GLY A 762 58.01 13.95 -23.75
CA GLY A 762 57.11 14.73 -24.60
C GLY A 762 55.62 14.69 -24.26
N GLY A 763 55.24 14.08 -23.13
CA GLY A 763 53.86 14.02 -22.64
C GLY A 763 53.45 15.23 -21.80
N THR A 764 52.16 15.33 -21.50
CA THR A 764 51.56 16.38 -20.68
C THR A 764 50.84 15.80 -19.45
N TYR A 765 50.69 16.58 -18.38
CA TYR A 765 49.97 16.15 -17.18
C TYR A 765 49.01 17.23 -16.66
N THR A 766 47.95 16.80 -15.99
CA THR A 766 46.83 17.65 -15.54
C THR A 766 46.36 17.26 -14.15
N GLN A 767 46.01 18.24 -13.31
CA GLN A 767 45.58 18.03 -11.91
C GLN A 767 44.16 18.57 -11.62
N ALA A 768 43.32 18.70 -12.65
CA ALA A 768 41.94 19.20 -12.52
C ALA A 768 40.97 18.05 -12.18
N GLN A 769 39.95 18.31 -11.35
CA GLN A 769 38.87 17.34 -11.14
C GLN A 769 38.06 17.17 -12.43
N LEU A 770 38.22 15.99 -13.06
CA LEU A 770 38.07 15.85 -14.52
C LEU A 770 36.64 16.00 -15.05
N SER A 771 36.52 16.88 -16.04
CA SER A 771 35.50 16.89 -17.10
C SER A 771 35.98 16.25 -18.41
N ASP A 772 37.29 16.18 -18.64
CA ASP A 772 37.87 15.63 -19.88
C ASP A 772 38.09 14.11 -19.78
N LEU A 773 37.60 13.37 -20.78
CA LEU A 773 37.67 11.91 -20.84
C LEU A 773 38.96 11.36 -21.47
N SER A 774 39.82 12.24 -22.01
CA SER A 774 40.99 11.87 -22.82
C SER A 774 42.31 11.72 -22.04
N ALA A 775 42.29 11.86 -20.72
CA ALA A 775 43.48 11.77 -19.87
C ALA A 775 43.60 10.40 -19.20
N TYR A 776 44.78 9.79 -19.27
CA TYR A 776 45.06 8.50 -18.63
C TYR A 776 45.28 8.69 -17.12
N VAL A 777 44.44 8.05 -16.31
CA VAL A 777 44.51 8.10 -14.84
C VAL A 777 45.52 7.06 -14.33
N ILE A 778 46.50 7.50 -13.55
CA ILE A 778 47.59 6.66 -13.04
C ILE A 778 47.53 6.51 -11.53
N SER A 779 47.52 5.27 -11.04
CA SER A 779 47.69 4.95 -9.63
C SER A 779 48.09 3.47 -9.46
N PRO A 780 48.98 3.12 -8.52
CA PRO A 780 49.28 1.70 -8.23
C PRO A 780 48.17 1.02 -7.42
N ASP A 781 47.38 1.76 -6.63
CA ASP A 781 46.41 1.22 -5.68
C ASP A 781 44.94 1.50 -6.04
N GLU A 782 44.09 0.49 -5.95
CA GLU A 782 42.62 0.66 -5.98
C GLU A 782 42.06 1.38 -4.75
N LYS A 783 42.73 1.29 -3.60
CA LYS A 783 42.14 1.70 -2.30
C LYS A 783 41.87 3.20 -2.16
N ASN A 784 42.43 4.04 -3.03
CA ASN A 784 42.27 5.50 -2.98
C ASN A 784 40.85 5.94 -3.34
N VAL A 785 40.26 6.86 -2.55
CA VAL A 785 38.91 7.41 -2.75
C VAL A 785 38.74 8.05 -4.14
N LEU A 786 39.77 8.73 -4.65
CA LEU A 786 39.74 9.33 -5.99
C LEU A 786 39.73 8.25 -7.09
N VAL A 787 40.47 7.15 -6.91
CA VAL A 787 40.45 6.01 -7.84
C VAL A 787 39.07 5.36 -7.86
N LYS A 788 38.45 5.12 -6.69
CA LYS A 788 37.06 4.63 -6.61
C LYS A 788 36.05 5.54 -7.33
N ALA A 789 36.23 6.86 -7.24
CA ALA A 789 35.40 7.82 -7.96
C ALA A 789 35.55 7.72 -9.50
N GLN A 790 36.76 7.51 -10.02
CA GLN A 790 36.96 7.29 -11.46
C GLN A 790 36.46 5.91 -11.93
N LYS A 791 36.62 4.85 -11.12
CA LYS A 791 36.00 3.53 -11.40
C LYS A 791 34.48 3.65 -11.55
N LYS A 792 33.81 4.44 -10.69
CA LYS A 792 32.36 4.70 -10.79
C LYS A 792 31.96 5.53 -12.03
N LYS A 793 32.90 6.28 -12.64
CA LYS A 793 32.72 6.92 -13.96
C LYS A 793 33.06 6.00 -15.15
N GLY A 794 33.57 4.79 -14.91
CA GLY A 794 33.97 3.84 -15.96
C GLY A 794 35.35 4.08 -16.57
N ILE A 795 36.13 5.06 -16.09
CA ILE A 795 37.43 5.43 -16.66
C ILE A 795 38.52 4.44 -16.22
N SER A 796 39.34 3.99 -17.17
CA SER A 796 40.48 3.09 -16.91
C SER A 796 41.55 3.71 -16.01
N VAL A 797 42.12 2.88 -15.13
CA VAL A 797 43.17 3.26 -14.18
C VAL A 797 44.40 2.39 -14.42
N VAL A 798 45.47 3.04 -14.87
CA VAL A 798 46.73 2.42 -15.31
C VAL A 798 47.75 2.39 -14.16
N LYS A 799 48.52 1.32 -14.06
CA LYS A 799 49.64 1.21 -13.11
C LYS A 799 50.86 1.99 -13.60
N PRO A 800 51.69 2.57 -12.72
CA PRO A 800 52.93 3.27 -13.10
C PRO A 800 53.89 2.46 -13.98
N GLU A 801 53.94 1.13 -13.84
CA GLU A 801 54.82 0.20 -14.56
C GLU A 801 54.66 0.27 -16.08
N TRP A 802 53.46 0.60 -16.57
CA TRP A 802 53.19 0.79 -18.00
C TRP A 802 54.05 1.91 -18.61
N ILE A 803 54.33 2.97 -17.83
CA ILE A 803 55.20 4.06 -18.26
C ILE A 803 56.65 3.58 -18.32
N TYR A 804 57.12 2.85 -17.31
CA TYR A 804 58.51 2.37 -17.29
C TYR A 804 58.81 1.42 -18.46
N GLU A 805 57.94 0.44 -18.74
CA GLU A 805 58.15 -0.49 -19.86
C GLU A 805 57.92 0.18 -21.24
N SER A 806 57.05 1.19 -21.35
CA SER A 806 56.92 1.99 -22.57
C SER A 806 58.14 2.88 -22.84
N ILE A 807 58.75 3.47 -21.81
CA ILE A 807 60.03 4.21 -21.92
C ILE A 807 61.15 3.25 -22.36
N LYS A 808 61.24 2.08 -21.73
CA LYS A 808 62.25 1.04 -22.01
C LYS A 808 62.19 0.52 -23.45
N ARG A 809 60.99 0.30 -24.00
CA ARG A 809 60.78 -0.06 -25.42
C ARG A 809 60.74 1.15 -26.37
N ARG A 810 60.75 2.39 -25.86
CA ARG A 810 60.59 3.67 -26.59
C ARG A 810 59.32 3.76 -27.48
N VAL A 811 58.29 2.99 -27.16
CA VAL A 811 57.02 2.90 -27.91
C VAL A 811 55.87 2.87 -26.90
N LYS A 812 54.76 3.54 -27.22
CA LYS A 812 53.52 3.46 -26.41
C LYS A 812 52.97 2.04 -26.48
N LEU A 813 53.05 1.30 -25.37
CA LEU A 813 52.50 -0.05 -25.29
C LEU A 813 50.96 -0.04 -25.30
N PRO A 814 50.29 -1.07 -25.87
CA PRO A 814 48.86 -1.28 -25.66
C PRO A 814 48.58 -1.56 -24.18
N LEU A 815 47.35 -1.29 -23.74
CA LEU A 815 46.92 -1.58 -22.37
C LEU A 815 46.53 -3.06 -22.24
N THR A 816 47.46 -3.88 -21.74
CA THR A 816 47.18 -5.26 -21.33
C THR A 816 46.56 -5.29 -19.93
N LYS A 817 45.92 -6.41 -19.57
CA LYS A 817 45.36 -6.68 -18.24
C LYS A 817 46.35 -6.40 -17.11
N ASP A 818 47.61 -6.77 -17.27
CA ASP A 818 48.62 -6.68 -16.22
C ASP A 818 49.00 -5.23 -15.87
N PHE A 819 48.86 -4.30 -16.81
CA PHE A 819 49.14 -2.87 -16.63
C PHE A 819 47.96 -2.06 -16.06
N LEU A 820 46.80 -2.69 -15.82
CA LEU A 820 45.59 -2.00 -15.37
C LEU A 820 45.22 -2.38 -13.92
N VAL A 821 44.94 -1.36 -13.10
CA VAL A 821 44.23 -1.50 -11.81
C VAL A 821 42.71 -1.56 -12.04
N TYR A 822 42.26 -0.99 -13.16
CA TYR A 822 40.89 -1.09 -13.62
C TYR A 822 40.83 -0.87 -15.13
N ALA A 823 40.25 -1.83 -15.84
CA ALA A 823 39.89 -1.69 -17.23
C ALA A 823 38.44 -1.21 -17.35
N SER A 824 38.23 -0.18 -18.18
CA SER A 824 36.93 0.24 -18.72
C SER A 824 36.26 -0.90 -19.50
N ALA A 825 35.01 -0.74 -19.93
CA ALA A 825 34.40 -1.73 -20.82
C ALA A 825 35.12 -1.78 -22.19
N GLU A 826 35.50 -0.62 -22.73
CA GLU A 826 36.13 -0.49 -24.05
C GLU A 826 37.55 -1.06 -24.08
N ASP A 827 38.32 -0.90 -22.99
CA ASP A 827 39.67 -1.48 -22.88
C ASP A 827 39.64 -3.01 -22.65
N ARG A 828 38.58 -3.57 -22.06
CA ARG A 828 38.43 -5.03 -21.86
C ARG A 828 38.20 -5.77 -23.17
N ASP A 829 37.35 -5.22 -24.03
CA ASP A 829 37.07 -5.76 -25.36
C ASP A 829 38.22 -5.47 -26.36
N GLY A 830 39.28 -4.79 -25.90
CA GLY A 830 40.45 -4.45 -26.70
C GLY A 830 41.26 -5.67 -27.14
N ARG A 831 41.59 -5.73 -28.44
CA ARG A 831 42.34 -6.82 -29.13
C ARG A 831 43.62 -7.33 -28.42
N TYR A 832 44.21 -6.52 -27.55
CA TYR A 832 45.46 -6.80 -26.84
C TYR A 832 45.28 -7.03 -25.32
N PHE A 833 44.07 -6.85 -24.77
CA PHE A 833 43.82 -6.87 -23.32
C PHE A 833 44.23 -8.19 -22.65
N HIS A 834 43.94 -9.31 -23.33
CA HIS A 834 44.22 -10.68 -22.86
C HIS A 834 45.60 -11.23 -23.25
N LYS A 835 46.43 -10.47 -23.98
CA LYS A 835 47.72 -10.97 -24.50
C LYS A 835 48.88 -10.65 -23.56
N THR A 836 49.83 -11.57 -23.46
CA THR A 836 51.11 -11.32 -22.78
C THR A 836 52.01 -10.38 -23.59
N LEU A 837 53.01 -9.78 -22.96
CA LEU A 837 53.96 -8.91 -23.65
C LEU A 837 54.77 -9.65 -24.72
N ASP A 838 55.15 -10.89 -24.46
CA ASP A 838 55.92 -11.70 -25.40
C ASP A 838 55.06 -12.13 -26.60
N GLU A 839 53.77 -12.38 -26.43
CA GLU A 839 52.82 -12.55 -27.54
C GLU A 839 52.67 -11.28 -28.39
N ILE A 840 52.77 -10.10 -27.78
CA ILE A 840 52.65 -8.81 -28.48
C ILE A 840 53.93 -8.50 -29.26
N ASP A 841 55.09 -8.69 -28.67
CA ASP A 841 56.39 -8.49 -29.33
C ASP A 841 56.62 -9.52 -30.47
N ASN A 842 55.91 -10.67 -30.47
CA ASN A 842 55.88 -11.63 -31.58
C ASN A 842 54.89 -11.29 -32.74
N ILE A 843 53.97 -10.33 -32.56
CA ILE A 843 53.03 -9.93 -33.63
C ILE A 843 53.70 -8.89 -34.54
N SER A 844 54.33 -9.37 -35.60
CA SER A 844 55.04 -8.52 -36.56
C SER A 844 54.09 -7.60 -37.36
N PHE A 845 54.55 -6.37 -37.61
CA PHE A 845 53.77 -5.34 -38.30
C PHE A 845 53.63 -5.64 -39.80
N VAL A 846 52.46 -6.12 -40.23
CA VAL A 846 52.03 -6.11 -41.64
C VAL A 846 50.88 -5.12 -41.82
N ARG A 847 50.96 -4.28 -42.87
CA ARG A 847 50.01 -3.19 -43.16
C ARG A 847 48.85 -3.62 -44.04
N ASP A 848 47.76 -2.85 -43.92
CA ASP A 848 46.56 -2.82 -44.76
C ASP A 848 46.69 -3.30 -46.22
N ARG A 849 45.75 -4.16 -46.62
CA ARG A 849 44.71 -3.87 -47.63
C ARG A 849 43.57 -4.87 -47.47
N GLY A 850 42.33 -4.45 -47.72
CA GLY A 850 41.13 -5.27 -47.51
C GLY A 850 40.36 -5.59 -48.79
N GLY A 851 39.33 -6.45 -48.67
CA GLY A 851 38.33 -6.67 -49.71
C GLY A 851 37.71 -8.08 -49.72
N ARG A 852 36.38 -8.14 -49.49
CA ARG A 852 35.36 -9.10 -50.00
C ARG A 852 35.61 -10.64 -50.02
N CYS A 853 34.54 -11.38 -49.68
CA CYS A 853 33.95 -12.54 -50.41
C CYS A 853 34.88 -13.71 -50.87
N ASP A 854 34.59 -15.00 -50.69
CA ASP A 854 33.28 -15.69 -50.71
C ASP A 854 33.30 -17.10 -50.05
N ILE A 855 32.09 -17.62 -49.78
CA ILE A 855 31.61 -19.03 -49.85
C ILE A 855 32.64 -20.18 -49.76
N ARG A 856 32.48 -21.08 -48.76
CA ARG A 856 32.35 -22.56 -48.94
C ARG A 856 32.23 -23.39 -47.65
N ASP A 857 31.14 -24.15 -47.56
CA ASP A 857 31.04 -25.52 -47.01
C ASP A 857 31.93 -26.50 -47.83
N PRO A 858 32.29 -27.75 -47.40
CA PRO A 858 31.36 -28.65 -46.68
C PRO A 858 31.90 -29.80 -45.76
N ASP A 859 30.94 -30.51 -45.15
CA ASP A 859 30.80 -31.98 -45.00
C ASP A 859 31.50 -32.83 -43.90
N ALA A 860 30.83 -33.98 -43.67
CA ALA A 860 31.29 -35.32 -43.25
C ALA A 860 31.64 -35.68 -41.78
N GLY A 861 31.23 -36.90 -41.40
CA GLY A 861 31.68 -37.69 -40.22
C GLY A 861 30.65 -37.72 -39.07
N GLN A 862 29.80 -38.74 -38.86
CA GLN A 862 29.96 -40.20 -38.62
C GLN A 862 30.03 -40.59 -37.13
N ASP A 863 29.05 -41.42 -36.71
CA ASP A 863 29.12 -42.65 -35.89
C ASP A 863 29.78 -42.59 -34.47
N ASP A 864 29.46 -43.44 -33.47
CA ASP A 864 28.60 -44.63 -33.42
C ASP A 864 28.09 -44.94 -31.97
N HIS A 865 27.29 -46.01 -31.82
CA HIS A 865 27.03 -46.91 -30.65
C HIS A 865 27.25 -46.41 -29.18
N THR A 866 26.44 -46.82 -28.19
CA THR A 866 26.19 -48.23 -27.79
C THR A 866 24.97 -48.36 -26.83
N GLU A 867 24.45 -49.57 -26.69
CA GLU A 867 23.27 -49.96 -25.87
C GLU A 867 23.53 -50.08 -24.34
N GLY A 868 22.45 -50.20 -23.55
CA GLY A 868 22.51 -50.55 -22.12
C GLY A 868 21.14 -50.64 -21.43
N SER A 869 20.58 -51.85 -21.32
CA SER A 869 19.24 -52.12 -20.73
C SER A 869 19.29 -52.56 -19.25
N HIS A 870 18.19 -52.38 -18.49
CA HIS A 870 17.54 -53.47 -17.72
C HIS A 870 16.17 -53.06 -17.10
N GLN A 871 15.36 -54.07 -16.77
CA GLN A 871 14.05 -54.03 -16.05
C GLN A 871 14.30 -54.32 -14.53
N SER A 872 13.38 -54.32 -13.57
CA SER A 872 11.90 -54.30 -13.47
C SER A 872 11.47 -53.41 -12.25
N ASP A 873 10.35 -53.50 -11.49
CA ASP A 873 9.20 -54.42 -11.30
C ASP A 873 8.01 -53.68 -10.58
N GLU A 874 6.87 -54.34 -10.35
CA GLU A 874 5.64 -53.77 -9.69
C GLU A 874 5.21 -54.47 -8.38
N VAL A 875 4.47 -53.80 -7.47
CA VAL A 875 3.45 -54.41 -6.56
C VAL A 875 2.38 -53.38 -6.07
N GLU A 876 1.14 -53.82 -5.83
CA GLU A 876 0.07 -53.10 -5.08
C GLU A 876 0.31 -53.12 -3.53
N ALA A 877 -0.52 -52.63 -2.58
CA ALA A 877 -1.95 -52.23 -2.49
C ALA A 877 -2.15 -51.21 -1.32
N ALA A 878 -3.32 -50.78 -0.80
CA ALA A 878 -4.73 -51.22 -0.92
C ALA A 878 -5.75 -50.05 -0.75
N ASN A 879 -6.78 -50.16 0.11
CA ASN A 879 -7.98 -49.30 0.15
C ASN A 879 -8.61 -49.16 1.57
N GLU A 880 -9.75 -48.42 1.65
CA GLU A 880 -10.71 -48.18 2.75
C GLU A 880 -10.49 -46.90 3.59
N GLN A 881 -11.52 -46.15 4.02
CA GLN A 881 -12.99 -46.35 3.95
C GLN A 881 -13.73 -44.98 3.92
N ALA A 882 -14.93 -44.89 3.32
CA ALA A 882 -15.74 -43.66 3.34
C ALA A 882 -17.25 -43.89 3.11
N SER A 883 -18.12 -43.26 3.92
CA SER A 883 -19.59 -43.24 3.71
C SER A 883 -20.29 -42.12 4.48
N ASN A 884 -20.86 -41.12 3.78
CA ASN A 884 -22.06 -40.33 4.19
C ASN A 884 -22.50 -39.24 3.17
N SER A 885 -21.80 -39.07 2.04
CA SER A 885 -21.91 -37.88 1.18
C SER A 885 -23.15 -37.76 0.26
N GLN A 886 -24.12 -38.68 0.33
CA GLN A 886 -25.11 -38.83 -0.76
C GLN A 886 -26.15 -37.71 -0.90
N THR A 887 -26.48 -36.92 0.14
CA THR A 887 -27.46 -35.83 0.03
C THR A 887 -26.87 -34.57 -0.61
N GLU A 888 -25.70 -34.12 -0.16
CA GLU A 888 -25.05 -32.89 -0.66
C GLU A 888 -24.58 -33.04 -2.12
N LEU A 889 -24.18 -34.26 -2.51
CA LEU A 889 -23.64 -34.57 -3.85
C LEU A 889 -24.59 -34.20 -5.01
N GLY A 890 -25.91 -34.17 -4.78
CA GLY A 890 -26.87 -33.77 -5.81
C GLY A 890 -26.81 -32.28 -6.13
N LEU A 891 -26.93 -31.43 -5.09
CA LEU A 891 -27.08 -29.98 -5.23
C LEU A 891 -25.85 -29.30 -5.83
N GLU A 892 -24.64 -29.75 -5.46
CA GLU A 892 -23.40 -29.21 -6.06
C GLU A 892 -23.28 -29.53 -7.56
N SER A 893 -23.74 -30.71 -7.99
CA SER A 893 -23.74 -31.08 -9.40
C SER A 893 -24.77 -30.29 -10.21
N GLU A 894 -25.92 -29.99 -9.60
CA GLU A 894 -27.00 -29.25 -10.28
C GLU A 894 -26.61 -27.80 -10.58
N TRP A 895 -25.79 -27.17 -9.74
CA TRP A 895 -25.22 -25.83 -9.95
C TRP A 895 -23.81 -25.86 -10.55
N ASP A 896 -23.43 -26.99 -11.14
CA ASP A 896 -22.12 -27.35 -11.70
C ASP A 896 -20.91 -26.73 -10.99
N LEU A 897 -20.88 -26.92 -9.67
CA LEU A 897 -19.73 -26.63 -8.83
C LEU A 897 -18.70 -27.77 -8.89
N ARG A 898 -18.99 -28.93 -9.49
CA ARG A 898 -17.97 -29.98 -9.58
C ARG A 898 -16.85 -29.58 -10.52
N PRO A 899 -15.57 -29.81 -10.17
CA PRO A 899 -14.51 -29.79 -11.18
C PRO A 899 -14.82 -30.90 -12.20
N GLN A 900 -14.73 -30.57 -13.49
CA GLN A 900 -14.93 -31.54 -14.56
C GLN A 900 -13.79 -32.57 -14.53
N LEU A 901 -14.05 -33.73 -13.91
CA LEU A 901 -13.26 -34.94 -14.12
C LEU A 901 -13.33 -35.30 -15.60
N ALA A 902 -12.19 -35.23 -16.29
CA ALA A 902 -12.10 -35.41 -17.73
C ALA A 902 -12.62 -36.80 -18.15
N THR A 903 -13.83 -36.84 -18.70
CA THR A 903 -14.48 -38.06 -19.19
C THR A 903 -13.84 -38.52 -20.49
N ARG A 904 -12.85 -39.41 -20.40
CA ARG A 904 -12.36 -40.19 -21.55
C ARG A 904 -13.53 -40.96 -22.20
N PRO A 905 -13.83 -40.75 -23.49
CA PRO A 905 -14.84 -41.51 -24.21
C PRO A 905 -14.17 -42.53 -25.15
N GLU A 906 -13.77 -43.69 -24.62
CA GLU A 906 -13.31 -44.82 -25.45
C GLU A 906 -14.03 -46.11 -25.07
N ASN A 907 -15.07 -46.45 -25.84
CA ASN A 907 -15.18 -47.74 -26.53
C ASN A 907 -16.52 -47.86 -27.28
N ALA A 908 -16.49 -47.70 -28.60
CA ALA A 908 -17.54 -48.14 -29.51
C ALA A 908 -16.88 -48.57 -30.84
N HIS A 909 -16.93 -49.86 -31.15
CA HIS A 909 -16.31 -50.40 -32.37
C HIS A 909 -17.13 -50.06 -33.62
N ASP A 910 -16.44 -49.51 -34.63
CA ASP A 910 -16.45 -49.95 -36.03
C ASP A 910 -17.79 -50.37 -36.68
N GLN A 911 -18.26 -49.55 -37.66
CA GLN A 911 -18.65 -50.10 -38.98
C GLN A 911 -18.88 -49.06 -40.11
N ASN A 912 -18.49 -49.47 -41.32
CA ASN A 912 -19.03 -49.11 -42.64
C ASN A 912 -18.93 -47.66 -43.19
N LYS A 913 -17.89 -47.44 -44.02
CA LYS A 913 -17.96 -47.21 -45.49
C LYS A 913 -18.94 -46.18 -46.11
N ALA A 914 -18.42 -45.56 -47.19
CA ALA A 914 -19.11 -44.92 -48.34
C ALA A 914 -19.52 -43.43 -48.14
N VAL A 915 -19.47 -42.53 -49.14
CA VAL A 915 -18.94 -42.60 -50.53
C VAL A 915 -18.65 -41.18 -51.08
N ALA A 916 -17.81 -41.06 -52.12
CA ALA A 916 -17.51 -39.86 -52.93
C ALA A 916 -16.86 -38.66 -52.18
N SER A 917 -15.77 -38.02 -52.62
CA SER A 917 -15.22 -37.65 -53.95
C SER A 917 -15.82 -36.38 -54.57
N GLY A 918 -15.17 -35.24 -54.33
CA GLY A 918 -15.32 -33.97 -55.05
C GLY A 918 -13.95 -33.30 -55.22
N ARG A 919 -13.76 -32.51 -56.29
CA ARG A 919 -12.54 -31.74 -56.58
C ARG A 919 -12.85 -30.23 -56.54
N MET A 920 -11.80 -29.42 -56.37
CA MET A 920 -11.46 -28.15 -57.07
C MET A 920 -12.61 -27.20 -57.49
N ASP A 921 -12.51 -25.87 -57.34
CA ASP A 921 -11.32 -25.00 -57.13
C ASP A 921 -11.75 -23.65 -56.44
N PRO A 922 -11.01 -22.51 -56.47
CA PRO A 922 -11.09 -21.49 -55.40
C PRO A 922 -12.06 -20.32 -55.64
N ASP A 923 -11.85 -19.22 -54.90
CA ASP A 923 -12.53 -17.91 -54.83
C ASP A 923 -13.85 -17.83 -54.04
N SER A 924 -13.75 -17.47 -52.74
CA SER A 924 -14.35 -16.21 -52.27
C SER A 924 -13.95 -15.80 -50.83
N LEU A 925 -13.22 -14.68 -50.73
CA LEU A 925 -13.30 -13.62 -49.70
C LEU A 925 -12.94 -13.91 -48.22
N ASP A 926 -12.36 -12.87 -47.63
CA ASP A 926 -11.80 -12.81 -46.27
C ASP A 926 -12.88 -12.74 -45.18
N SER A 927 -12.56 -13.29 -44.01
CA SER A 927 -13.08 -12.84 -42.72
C SER A 927 -12.02 -13.10 -41.64
N ASP A 928 -11.33 -12.04 -41.21
CA ASP A 928 -10.36 -12.12 -40.13
C ASP A 928 -11.07 -12.44 -38.79
N GLU A 929 -10.63 -13.49 -38.11
CA GLU A 929 -10.92 -13.72 -36.69
C GLU A 929 -9.62 -13.48 -35.91
N ASP A 930 -9.49 -12.29 -35.30
CA ASP A 930 -8.30 -11.88 -34.55
C ASP A 930 -8.16 -12.70 -33.24
N ASP A 931 -7.23 -13.66 -33.24
CA ASP A 931 -6.86 -14.47 -32.05
C ASP A 931 -5.93 -13.66 -31.12
N ASP A 932 -6.52 -12.70 -30.41
CA ASP A 932 -5.84 -11.60 -29.70
C ASP A 932 -5.24 -12.04 -28.34
N GLY A 933 -4.33 -13.01 -28.38
CA GLY A 933 -3.61 -13.53 -27.21
C GLY A 933 -2.79 -12.48 -26.45
N ILE A 934 -2.83 -12.52 -25.11
CA ILE A 934 -2.17 -11.54 -24.21
C ILE A 934 -0.66 -11.41 -24.50
N PHE A 935 -0.02 -12.47 -24.98
CA PHE A 935 1.43 -12.50 -25.25
C PHE A 935 1.79 -12.42 -26.74
N THR A 936 0.84 -12.20 -27.65
CA THR A 936 1.04 -12.20 -29.12
C THR A 936 2.08 -11.19 -29.62
N HIS A 937 2.36 -10.13 -28.86
CA HIS A 937 3.40 -9.14 -29.19
C HIS A 937 4.74 -9.37 -28.47
N LEU A 938 4.86 -10.43 -27.68
CA LEU A 938 6.02 -10.71 -26.84
C LEU A 938 6.77 -11.98 -27.27
N VAL A 939 8.09 -11.89 -27.17
CA VAL A 939 9.03 -12.97 -27.47
C VAL A 939 9.81 -13.33 -26.19
N PHE A 940 9.90 -14.62 -25.88
CA PHE A 940 10.41 -15.16 -24.63
C PHE A 940 11.60 -16.09 -24.85
N TYR A 941 12.57 -16.03 -23.95
CA TYR A 941 13.60 -17.06 -23.76
C TYR A 941 13.39 -17.66 -22.36
N ILE A 942 13.45 -18.99 -22.25
CA ILE A 942 13.24 -19.72 -20.99
C ILE A 942 14.56 -20.36 -20.58
N ASP A 943 15.08 -20.00 -19.41
CA ASP A 943 16.43 -20.36 -18.95
C ASP A 943 16.51 -21.79 -18.37
N SER A 944 15.95 -22.75 -19.09
CA SER A 944 16.09 -24.18 -18.81
C SER A 944 17.55 -24.62 -18.95
N ALA A 945 17.95 -25.69 -18.26
CA ALA A 945 19.33 -26.20 -18.31
C ALA A 945 19.84 -26.45 -19.74
N ALA A 946 19.02 -27.08 -20.59
CA ALA A 946 19.38 -27.37 -21.99
C ALA A 946 19.50 -26.09 -22.85
N ASN A 947 18.63 -25.09 -22.66
CA ASN A 947 18.76 -23.81 -23.34
C ASN A 947 20.02 -23.06 -22.87
N ALA A 948 20.31 -23.10 -21.58
CA ALA A 948 21.45 -22.40 -20.99
C ALA A 948 22.79 -23.02 -21.42
N GLU A 949 22.90 -24.35 -21.45
CA GLU A 949 24.05 -25.07 -22.00
C GLU A 949 24.27 -24.72 -23.48
N LYS A 950 23.19 -24.76 -24.29
CA LYS A 950 23.20 -24.35 -25.71
C LYS A 950 23.64 -22.90 -25.93
N ASN A 951 23.40 -22.01 -24.96
CA ASN A 951 23.84 -20.60 -24.98
C ASN A 951 25.18 -20.38 -24.26
N GLY A 952 25.89 -21.42 -23.83
CA GLY A 952 27.19 -21.31 -23.16
C GLY A 952 27.13 -20.58 -21.81
N LEU A 953 26.09 -20.84 -21.02
CA LEU A 953 25.96 -20.41 -19.62
C LEU A 953 26.39 -21.56 -18.69
N GLN A 954 26.88 -21.24 -17.49
CA GLN A 954 27.19 -22.28 -16.50
C GLN A 954 25.90 -22.85 -15.91
N VAL A 955 25.64 -24.13 -16.18
CA VAL A 955 24.49 -24.87 -15.66
C VAL A 955 24.86 -25.50 -14.31
N SER A 956 24.04 -25.24 -13.28
CA SER A 956 23.99 -26.09 -12.09
C SER A 956 22.96 -27.21 -12.31
N HIS A 957 23.14 -28.38 -11.69
CA HIS A 957 22.15 -29.46 -11.81
C HIS A 957 20.84 -29.04 -11.11
N PRO A 958 19.74 -28.79 -11.84
CA PRO A 958 18.51 -28.28 -11.22
C PRO A 958 17.72 -29.42 -10.58
N ALA A 959 16.99 -29.11 -9.51
CA ALA A 959 15.99 -30.03 -8.97
C ALA A 959 14.86 -30.28 -10.00
N THR A 960 14.29 -31.50 -9.99
CA THR A 960 13.27 -31.94 -10.96
C THR A 960 12.07 -30.98 -11.03
N GLU A 961 11.67 -30.43 -9.88
CA GLU A 961 10.56 -29.47 -9.75
C GLU A 961 10.77 -28.18 -10.58
N ILE A 962 12.01 -27.69 -10.69
CA ILE A 962 12.34 -26.49 -11.48
C ILE A 962 12.13 -26.79 -12.98
N VAL A 963 12.48 -27.99 -13.42
CA VAL A 963 12.31 -28.42 -14.82
C VAL A 963 10.83 -28.56 -15.18
N GLU A 964 10.01 -29.06 -14.27
CA GLU A 964 8.54 -29.15 -14.45
C GLU A 964 7.88 -27.77 -14.43
N ARG A 965 8.29 -26.88 -13.51
CA ARG A 965 7.77 -25.50 -13.42
C ARG A 965 8.06 -24.69 -14.68
N LEU A 966 9.29 -24.74 -15.20
CA LEU A 966 9.64 -24.05 -16.44
C LEU A 966 8.92 -24.64 -17.67
N LYS A 967 8.64 -25.95 -17.69
CA LYS A 967 7.80 -26.59 -18.72
C LYS A 967 6.33 -26.17 -18.64
N ARG A 968 5.76 -25.99 -17.44
CA ARG A 968 4.40 -25.41 -17.26
C ARG A 968 4.34 -24.02 -17.88
N VAL A 969 5.32 -23.16 -17.59
CA VAL A 969 5.37 -21.78 -18.12
C VAL A 969 5.59 -21.77 -19.64
N GLU A 970 6.45 -22.65 -20.18
CA GLU A 970 6.60 -22.79 -21.64
C GLU A 970 5.26 -23.09 -22.32
N LYS A 971 4.48 -24.02 -21.77
CA LYS A 971 3.15 -24.32 -22.32
C LYS A 971 2.22 -23.11 -22.21
N LEU A 972 2.09 -22.51 -21.02
CA LEU A 972 1.19 -21.37 -20.79
C LEU A 972 1.51 -20.18 -21.70
N LEU A 973 2.79 -19.90 -21.98
CA LEU A 973 3.18 -18.84 -22.92
C LEU A 973 2.72 -19.15 -24.35
N ARG A 974 2.92 -20.39 -24.83
CA ARG A 974 2.50 -20.81 -26.19
C ARG A 974 0.97 -20.81 -26.34
N ASP A 975 0.26 -21.31 -25.33
CA ASP A 975 -1.20 -21.40 -25.31
C ASP A 975 -1.91 -20.02 -25.34
N HIS A 976 -1.18 -18.91 -25.09
CA HIS A 976 -1.70 -17.53 -25.10
C HIS A 976 -0.93 -16.59 -26.07
N GLY A 977 -0.42 -17.13 -27.19
CA GLY A 977 0.18 -16.37 -28.30
C GLY A 977 1.67 -16.01 -28.17
N GLY A 978 2.30 -16.35 -27.04
CA GLY A 978 3.71 -16.01 -26.76
C GLY A 978 4.71 -16.77 -27.62
N THR A 979 5.55 -16.05 -28.36
CA THR A 979 6.61 -16.66 -29.18
C THR A 979 7.83 -17.03 -28.32
N ILE A 980 8.33 -18.26 -28.42
CA ILE A 980 9.49 -18.72 -27.63
C ILE A 980 10.71 -18.98 -28.54
N VAL A 981 11.87 -18.43 -28.17
CA VAL A 981 13.15 -18.57 -28.87
C VAL A 981 14.21 -19.27 -28.01
N THR A 982 15.08 -20.05 -28.65
CA THR A 982 16.18 -20.77 -27.95
C THR A 982 17.51 -20.01 -27.92
N ASP A 983 17.60 -18.86 -28.59
CA ASP A 983 18.80 -18.01 -28.63
C ASP A 983 18.54 -16.75 -27.79
N ILE A 984 19.42 -16.49 -26.83
CA ILE A 984 19.37 -15.31 -25.95
C ILE A 984 19.69 -13.98 -26.69
N LEU A 985 20.33 -14.06 -27.85
CA LEU A 985 20.75 -12.90 -28.66
C LEU A 985 19.72 -12.50 -29.73
N ASP A 986 18.56 -13.15 -29.81
CA ASP A 986 17.52 -12.80 -30.78
C ASP A 986 17.12 -11.30 -30.66
N PRO A 987 17.17 -10.52 -31.76
CA PRO A 987 16.86 -9.10 -31.73
C PRO A 987 15.41 -8.81 -31.29
N LYS A 988 14.46 -9.70 -31.62
CA LYS A 988 13.03 -9.60 -31.26
C LYS A 988 12.73 -10.03 -29.82
N LEU A 989 13.63 -10.77 -29.15
CA LEU A 989 13.45 -11.17 -27.74
C LEU A 989 12.96 -10.00 -26.88
N THR A 990 12.05 -10.24 -25.95
CA THR A 990 11.51 -9.20 -25.04
C THR A 990 11.73 -9.56 -23.57
N HIS A 991 11.41 -10.81 -23.22
CA HIS A 991 11.35 -11.30 -21.85
C HIS A 991 12.18 -12.57 -21.67
N ILE A 992 12.71 -12.76 -20.46
CA ILE A 992 13.53 -13.90 -20.07
C ILE A 992 12.95 -14.48 -18.80
N ILE A 993 12.51 -15.74 -18.86
CA ILE A 993 11.96 -16.47 -17.70
C ILE A 993 13.10 -17.22 -17.01
N MET A 994 13.29 -16.94 -15.72
CA MET A 994 14.30 -17.54 -14.84
C MET A 994 13.65 -17.91 -13.51
N ASP A 995 13.96 -19.08 -12.94
CA ASP A 995 13.51 -19.45 -11.60
C ASP A 995 14.43 -18.87 -10.51
N ASP A 996 13.87 -18.46 -9.36
CA ASP A 996 14.59 -17.77 -8.29
C ASP A 996 15.67 -18.66 -7.64
N PHE A 997 15.51 -19.99 -7.71
CA PHE A 997 16.49 -20.96 -7.20
C PHE A 997 17.77 -21.04 -8.07
N ASP A 998 17.84 -20.42 -9.24
CA ASP A 998 19.02 -20.39 -10.12
C ASP A 998 19.54 -18.94 -10.36
N SER A 999 19.40 -18.09 -9.35
CA SER A 999 19.87 -16.69 -9.34
C SER A 999 21.36 -16.51 -9.67
N GLY A 1000 22.19 -17.57 -9.58
CA GLY A 1000 23.58 -17.57 -10.02
C GLY A 1000 23.78 -17.17 -11.50
N ARG A 1001 22.83 -17.53 -12.38
CA ARG A 1001 22.88 -17.19 -13.82
C ARG A 1001 22.40 -15.75 -14.12
N TYR A 1002 21.64 -15.12 -13.22
CA TYR A 1002 21.04 -13.79 -13.40
C TYR A 1002 22.05 -12.69 -13.77
N ALA A 1003 23.24 -12.74 -13.17
CA ALA A 1003 24.31 -11.76 -13.36
C ALA A 1003 25.07 -11.88 -14.70
N ASP A 1004 24.86 -12.97 -15.45
CA ASP A 1004 25.36 -13.13 -16.82
C ASP A 1004 24.24 -12.92 -17.87
N LEU A 1005 23.03 -13.44 -17.62
CA LEU A 1005 21.84 -13.08 -18.43
C LEU A 1005 21.66 -11.55 -18.53
N SER A 1006 21.69 -10.86 -17.37
CA SER A 1006 21.58 -9.39 -17.29
C SER A 1006 22.68 -8.63 -18.04
N ARG A 1007 23.82 -9.29 -18.28
CA ARG A 1007 24.99 -8.70 -18.96
C ARG A 1007 24.91 -8.92 -20.47
N ARG A 1008 24.63 -10.16 -20.90
CA ARG A 1008 24.50 -10.54 -22.31
C ARG A 1008 23.36 -9.81 -23.01
N THR A 1009 22.29 -9.50 -22.27
CA THR A 1009 21.03 -8.92 -22.78
C THR A 1009 20.87 -7.41 -22.57
N ALA A 1010 21.96 -6.72 -22.20
CA ALA A 1010 21.95 -5.31 -21.84
C ALA A 1010 21.87 -4.32 -23.05
N LYS A 1011 22.13 -4.80 -24.27
CA LYS A 1011 22.16 -4.00 -25.52
C LYS A 1011 21.52 -4.80 -26.66
N PRO A 1012 20.89 -4.16 -27.68
CA PRO A 1012 20.69 -2.72 -27.86
C PRO A 1012 19.55 -2.12 -27.04
N ARG A 1013 18.61 -2.96 -26.56
CA ARG A 1013 17.65 -2.64 -25.49
C ARG A 1013 17.79 -3.70 -24.40
N ARG A 1014 17.78 -3.28 -23.14
CA ARG A 1014 17.76 -4.20 -21.99
C ARG A 1014 16.49 -5.04 -22.05
N LYS A 1015 16.63 -6.37 -22.11
CA LYS A 1015 15.50 -7.31 -22.05
C LYS A 1015 14.99 -7.42 -20.61
N HIS A 1016 13.73 -7.77 -20.42
CA HIS A 1016 13.10 -7.88 -19.10
C HIS A 1016 13.30 -9.30 -18.57
N ILE A 1017 14.04 -9.46 -17.46
CA ILE A 1017 14.23 -10.75 -16.80
C ILE A 1017 13.22 -10.84 -15.66
N VAL A 1018 12.40 -11.90 -15.66
CA VAL A 1018 11.27 -12.10 -14.75
C VAL A 1018 11.19 -13.54 -14.26
N LEU A 1019 10.58 -13.72 -13.09
CA LEU A 1019 10.23 -15.00 -12.49
C LEU A 1019 8.99 -15.61 -13.18
N PRO A 1020 8.82 -16.96 -13.14
CA PRO A 1020 7.58 -17.66 -13.53
C PRO A 1020 6.29 -16.96 -13.09
N SER A 1021 6.23 -16.47 -11.86
CA SER A 1021 5.06 -15.80 -11.28
C SER A 1021 4.63 -14.54 -12.02
N TRP A 1022 5.49 -13.90 -12.81
CA TRP A 1022 5.08 -12.79 -13.68
C TRP A 1022 4.14 -13.26 -14.80
N VAL A 1023 4.40 -14.43 -15.38
CA VAL A 1023 3.54 -15.01 -16.42
C VAL A 1023 2.20 -15.42 -15.82
N ASP A 1024 2.22 -16.05 -14.64
CA ASP A 1024 1.00 -16.38 -13.90
C ASP A 1024 0.19 -15.11 -13.57
N GLU A 1025 0.80 -14.07 -12.99
CA GLU A 1025 0.09 -12.82 -12.62
C GLU A 1025 -0.40 -12.00 -13.84
N CYS A 1026 0.28 -12.06 -15.00
CA CYS A 1026 -0.25 -11.47 -16.24
C CYS A 1026 -1.52 -12.19 -16.73
N LEU A 1027 -1.61 -13.51 -16.53
CA LEU A 1027 -2.79 -14.30 -16.84
C LEU A 1027 -3.90 -14.15 -15.76
N GLU A 1028 -3.57 -13.88 -14.50
CA GLU A 1028 -4.58 -13.59 -13.45
C GLU A 1028 -5.31 -12.25 -13.68
N GLU A 1029 -4.57 -11.20 -14.07
CA GLU A 1029 -5.11 -9.84 -14.28
C GLU A 1029 -5.47 -9.52 -15.76
N GLU A 1030 -5.31 -10.46 -16.69
CA GLU A 1030 -5.62 -10.32 -18.15
C GLU A 1030 -4.91 -9.12 -18.81
N THR A 1031 -3.71 -8.80 -18.35
CA THR A 1031 -2.92 -7.64 -18.82
C THR A 1031 -1.43 -7.83 -18.54
N LEU A 1032 -0.58 -7.14 -19.28
CA LEU A 1032 0.87 -7.13 -19.01
C LEU A 1032 1.15 -6.39 -17.69
N MET A 1033 1.64 -7.14 -16.71
CA MET A 1033 1.97 -6.65 -15.37
C MET A 1033 3.37 -6.03 -15.32
N ASN A 1034 3.61 -5.11 -14.39
CA ASN A 1034 4.90 -4.41 -14.29
C ASN A 1034 6.03 -5.35 -13.85
N GLU A 1035 7.05 -5.50 -14.68
CA GLU A 1035 8.15 -6.46 -14.50
C GLU A 1035 9.08 -6.10 -13.33
N ASP A 1036 9.04 -4.87 -12.81
CA ASP A 1036 9.81 -4.46 -11.61
C ASP A 1036 9.46 -5.27 -10.35
N GLY A 1037 8.24 -5.81 -10.24
CA GLY A 1037 7.81 -6.59 -9.08
C GLY A 1037 8.35 -8.03 -9.03
N HIS A 1038 8.80 -8.57 -10.16
CA HIS A 1038 8.96 -10.02 -10.38
C HIS A 1038 10.37 -10.37 -10.88
N LYS A 1039 11.36 -9.59 -10.47
CA LYS A 1039 12.78 -9.83 -10.80
C LYS A 1039 13.39 -10.83 -9.80
N PRO A 1040 14.26 -11.75 -10.26
CA PRO A 1040 15.09 -12.57 -9.36
C PRO A 1040 15.86 -11.70 -8.36
N ARG A 1041 16.00 -12.18 -7.12
CA ARG A 1041 16.63 -11.43 -6.01
C ARG A 1041 18.15 -11.31 -6.10
#